data_AF-A0A932EF68-F1
#
_entry.id   AF-A0A932EF68-F1
#
_cell.length_a   1.000
_cell.length_b   1.000
_cell.length_c   1.000
_cell.angle_alpha   90.00
_cell.angle_beta   90.00
_cell.angle_gamma   90.00
#
_symmetry.space_group_name_H-M   'P 1'
#
loop_
_entity.id
_entity.type
_entity.pdbx_description
1 polymer ?
#
loop_
_entity_poly.entity_id
_entity_poly.type
_entity_poly.pdbx_seq_one_letter_code
_entity_poly.pdbx_strand_id
1 'polypeptide(L)'
;MLNKKQTKFITKGFKILTGAIFVLAVFGSLVSPQAASSTTLTIQGDHFLLNGQAKFLVLAAYFDGLDAPNVGADLDYLKSKGIDGVRVFPNWWDTTTPLIFGNTLMNTDGSLDAGRLNDLRSIISAADSRGMVVDVSFARETVDGPCNTGGRNMMCENEYKNGVVATVQQLSSYSNVLYDLQNEFDGGITNLSSSHVSDLKNRVRAADSSATISASTGSYPGAGSAAAGYTNQYGFDFTNVHSTHLTSASGVAGMISPARSAGKPVYLGEPYHSTFISGGQATASELLNFATETKRTGAAAFVYHTRAGFILDGSSFQGNMTAVETSFLNSLANSLSQTTWGVNLISPPPPPPPPGTDPTPSPTGRVISSLSPTTVQPGDTMTIDGVNLDSTVQIFNSSNLRSTYVGQINASETQVTWLIPADLANGSYRLRVGPNLTDYSNLMPFTITGSTVPPPPPPPPPPPPIDYSPEIPDWVDCSAIPEDLTLLSEWNFWCGITPQPPPPPPPGQDPSNPLSLPGSGAYGMSMAYNPTNNTFLYVSTEGIGTPPNVQSRLIGAILDADDLAVIGGSFRVDQGDEFAASPQVVYNPDQDQFLVVWEDSRAGNNRRHIYGRLFGADGSPLGNDFVIVDLFDAFLNDLIYDDGNKKYVVLFEAGEPMFRTVDASGNLGPIVKVVPQLTEYQGQGNFTYNSNLNEYWTVYVAGVSGSDTQEEDDRIMLMRTDATTLQPVGQPVQLSATRPARNGFAEPKIAYSKYDGAAMTVWLERGRPGEGAGVYGRTVYDDLSLSGEFPVITPVTSPYSDQYGAPQLNYNPYTGLFSVSTLDNNGGTMLTELLVDGTVLGEDQVIGPTGSLGNFNPNSYVGPQGTIVAASTDFASTSATMNRSLFANLGPESQGGSGTVYPPGTPPTPVDTTVLGKLISQIYLWSLGVSALLAMLMMVLGGYLVMTAAGNAEQSSKGKEFIWSAIIGMGLLFASYLILNTINPDLVNFDLTSINRLDG
;
A
#
# COMPACT_ATOMS: atom_id res chain seq x y z
N MET A 1 -17.24 -53.10 -35.63
CA MET A 1 -17.25 -54.18 -34.61
C MET A 1 -16.82 -55.47 -35.27
N LEU A 2 -15.87 -56.22 -34.71
CA LEU A 2 -15.70 -57.69 -34.83
C LEU A 2 -14.29 -58.04 -34.30
N ASN A 3 -14.03 -59.09 -33.53
CA ASN A 3 -14.68 -59.61 -32.32
C ASN A 3 -13.53 -60.23 -31.50
N LYS A 4 -13.60 -60.14 -30.17
CA LYS A 4 -12.56 -60.57 -29.22
C LYS A 4 -12.53 -62.10 -29.11
N LYS A 5 -11.36 -62.73 -29.29
CA LYS A 5 -10.78 -63.82 -28.44
C LYS A 5 -9.57 -64.51 -29.10
N GLN A 6 -8.40 -63.89 -28.93
CA GLN A 6 -7.09 -64.51 -28.70
C GLN A 6 -6.31 -63.49 -27.85
N THR A 7 -6.60 -63.32 -26.56
CA THR A 7 -6.09 -64.09 -25.42
C THR A 7 -4.56 -64.21 -25.38
N LYS A 8 -3.98 -63.39 -24.47
CA LYS A 8 -2.86 -63.67 -23.52
C LYS A 8 -1.66 -64.50 -23.97
N PHE A 9 -0.47 -64.00 -23.62
CA PHE A 9 0.68 -64.68 -22.96
C PHE A 9 1.98 -63.98 -23.44
N ILE A 10 2.43 -62.88 -22.84
CA ILE A 10 3.28 -62.84 -21.62
C ILE A 10 4.46 -63.83 -21.68
N THR A 11 5.57 -63.30 -22.22
CA THR A 11 6.90 -63.22 -21.56
C THR A 11 7.89 -64.37 -21.75
N LYS A 12 9.16 -63.94 -21.92
CA LYS A 12 10.44 -64.68 -22.05
C LYS A 12 10.75 -65.06 -23.50
N GLY A 13 11.84 -64.60 -24.12
CA GLY A 13 13.11 -64.16 -23.57
C GLY A 13 14.20 -64.92 -24.33
N PHE A 14 14.87 -64.26 -25.26
CA PHE A 14 16.09 -64.70 -25.96
C PHE A 14 16.47 -63.47 -26.82
N LYS A 15 17.27 -62.49 -26.37
CA LYS A 15 18.68 -62.56 -25.95
C LYS A 15 19.47 -63.56 -26.79
N ILE A 16 20.46 -63.02 -27.51
CA ILE A 16 21.73 -63.67 -27.88
C ILE A 16 21.64 -64.52 -29.15
N LEU A 17 22.00 -63.97 -30.32
CA LEU A 17 23.38 -63.83 -30.81
C LEU A 17 23.38 -63.68 -32.35
N THR A 18 23.87 -62.54 -32.84
CA THR A 18 24.77 -62.34 -34.00
C THR A 18 24.78 -60.82 -34.25
N GLY A 19 25.73 -60.01 -33.74
CA GLY A 19 27.07 -60.37 -33.31
C GLY A 19 28.00 -60.67 -34.49
N ALA A 20 27.87 -59.95 -35.63
CA ALA A 20 28.85 -60.01 -36.73
C ALA A 20 28.78 -58.85 -37.74
N ILE A 21 28.22 -57.68 -37.41
CA ILE A 21 28.36 -56.46 -38.23
C ILE A 21 28.61 -55.28 -37.29
N PHE A 22 29.74 -55.29 -36.58
CA PHE A 22 30.10 -54.22 -35.64
C PHE A 22 31.61 -53.89 -35.63
N VAL A 23 32.37 -54.21 -36.70
CA VAL A 23 33.83 -53.97 -36.72
C VAL A 23 34.38 -53.29 -37.99
N LEU A 24 33.58 -52.93 -39.01
CA LEU A 24 34.12 -52.35 -40.26
C LEU A 24 33.27 -51.22 -40.89
N ALA A 25 32.73 -50.33 -40.07
CA ALA A 25 32.23 -49.02 -40.53
C ALA A 25 32.57 -47.89 -39.55
N VAL A 26 33.68 -48.06 -38.82
CA VAL A 26 34.41 -46.97 -38.18
C VAL A 26 35.49 -46.55 -39.19
N PHE A 27 35.58 -45.24 -39.43
CA PHE A 27 36.47 -44.52 -40.37
C PHE A 27 35.98 -44.37 -41.81
N GLY A 28 35.20 -43.31 -42.06
CA GLY A 28 35.14 -42.73 -43.41
C GLY A 28 33.82 -42.10 -43.84
N SER A 29 33.28 -41.11 -43.11
CA SER A 29 32.41 -40.10 -43.73
C SER A 29 32.45 -38.83 -42.91
N LEU A 30 33.33 -37.94 -43.36
CA LEU A 30 33.57 -36.60 -42.86
C LEU A 30 32.27 -35.78 -42.91
N VAL A 31 31.95 -35.19 -41.76
CA VAL A 31 31.30 -33.90 -41.52
C VAL A 31 30.66 -33.27 -42.77
N SER A 32 29.33 -33.39 -42.89
CA SER A 32 28.53 -32.39 -43.59
C SER A 32 28.16 -31.32 -42.56
N PRO A 33 28.37 -30.01 -42.82
CA PRO A 33 27.97 -28.97 -41.89
C PRO A 33 26.44 -28.98 -41.77
N GLN A 34 25.95 -29.21 -40.56
CA GLN A 34 24.55 -29.02 -40.21
C GLN A 34 24.23 -27.54 -40.45
N ALA A 35 23.24 -27.25 -41.30
CA ALA A 35 22.73 -25.89 -41.44
C ALA A 35 22.29 -25.41 -40.04
N ALA A 36 22.84 -24.29 -39.59
CA ALA A 36 22.48 -23.72 -38.30
C ALA A 36 20.98 -23.41 -38.29
N SER A 37 20.24 -23.98 -37.34
CA SER A 37 18.84 -23.59 -37.10
C SER A 37 18.82 -22.15 -36.61
N SER A 38 17.96 -21.29 -37.15
CA SER A 38 17.82 -19.92 -36.63
C SER A 38 17.36 -19.96 -35.17
N THR A 39 17.84 -18.99 -34.40
CA THR A 39 17.46 -18.81 -33.01
C THR A 39 16.01 -18.35 -32.96
N THR A 40 15.18 -19.06 -32.21
CA THR A 40 13.75 -18.75 -32.08
C THR A 40 13.42 -18.46 -30.61
N LEU A 41 12.84 -17.30 -30.36
CA LEU A 41 12.24 -16.91 -29.10
C LEU A 41 10.72 -17.03 -29.21
N THR A 42 10.12 -17.76 -28.29
CA THR A 42 8.65 -17.91 -28.18
C THR A 42 8.23 -17.78 -26.72
N ILE A 43 6.93 -17.67 -26.47
CA ILE A 43 6.38 -17.59 -25.11
C ILE A 43 5.43 -18.77 -24.88
N GLN A 44 5.54 -19.39 -23.71
CA GLN A 44 4.59 -20.39 -23.23
C GLN A 44 4.28 -20.13 -21.76
N GLY A 45 3.05 -19.71 -21.47
CA GLY A 45 2.65 -19.31 -20.12
C GLY A 45 3.49 -18.13 -19.63
N ASP A 46 4.06 -18.25 -18.43
CA ASP A 46 4.94 -17.27 -17.80
C ASP A 46 6.43 -17.47 -18.15
N HIS A 47 6.76 -18.23 -19.20
CA HIS A 47 8.14 -18.53 -19.59
C HIS A 47 8.48 -18.10 -21.02
N PHE A 48 9.72 -17.65 -21.20
CA PHE A 48 10.36 -17.57 -22.52
C PHE A 48 10.93 -18.93 -22.91
N LEU A 49 10.73 -19.30 -24.18
CA LEU A 49 11.27 -20.49 -24.81
C LEU A 49 12.34 -20.08 -25.83
N LEU A 50 13.59 -20.41 -25.53
CA LEU A 50 14.71 -20.25 -26.45
C LEU A 50 14.93 -21.57 -27.20
N ASN A 51 14.77 -21.55 -28.52
CA ASN A 51 14.81 -22.73 -29.39
C ASN A 51 13.87 -23.84 -28.90
N GLY A 52 12.68 -23.45 -28.46
CA GLY A 52 11.65 -24.36 -27.94
C GLY A 52 11.92 -24.93 -26.55
N GLN A 53 12.91 -24.41 -25.82
CA GLN A 53 13.21 -24.81 -24.44
C GLN A 53 13.00 -23.64 -23.49
N ALA A 54 12.20 -23.85 -22.43
CA ALA A 54 12.02 -22.84 -21.40
C ALA A 54 13.40 -22.47 -20.80
N LYS A 55 13.72 -21.18 -20.79
CA LYS A 55 15.00 -20.69 -20.27
C LYS A 55 14.88 -19.35 -19.56
N PHE A 56 15.47 -19.26 -18.36
CA PHE A 56 15.64 -17.99 -17.66
C PHE A 56 16.70 -17.20 -18.42
N LEU A 57 16.28 -16.16 -19.14
CA LEU A 57 17.15 -15.40 -20.01
C LEU A 57 17.94 -14.38 -19.19
N VAL A 58 19.25 -14.34 -19.42
CA VAL A 58 20.07 -13.23 -18.92
C VAL A 58 20.57 -12.41 -20.09
N LEU A 59 20.24 -11.12 -20.12
CA LEU A 59 20.71 -10.19 -21.13
C LEU A 59 21.72 -9.22 -20.52
N ALA A 60 22.56 -8.62 -21.35
CA ALA A 60 23.43 -7.51 -20.94
C ALA A 60 22.91 -6.18 -21.53
N ALA A 61 23.02 -5.09 -20.76
CA ALA A 61 22.76 -3.74 -21.25
C ALA A 61 23.82 -3.35 -22.29
N TYR A 62 23.49 -3.48 -23.58
CA TYR A 62 24.33 -3.18 -24.74
C TYR A 62 23.73 -1.99 -25.50
N PHE A 63 23.40 -0.93 -24.75
CA PHE A 63 22.54 0.16 -25.19
C PHE A 63 23.10 0.86 -26.42
N ASP A 64 24.38 1.20 -26.41
CA ASP A 64 25.11 1.86 -27.50
C ASP A 64 25.67 0.87 -28.55
N GLY A 65 25.04 -0.31 -28.68
CA GLY A 65 25.57 -1.40 -29.51
C GLY A 65 25.75 -1.07 -30.99
N LEU A 66 25.04 -0.06 -31.51
CA LEU A 66 25.14 0.37 -32.91
C LEU A 66 26.50 1.02 -33.21
N ASP A 67 27.19 1.58 -32.21
CA ASP A 67 28.51 2.19 -32.36
C ASP A 67 29.67 1.27 -31.96
N ALA A 68 29.36 0.01 -31.61
CA ALA A 68 30.37 -0.95 -31.19
C ALA A 68 31.33 -1.33 -32.32
N PRO A 69 32.66 -1.21 -32.13
CA PRO A 69 33.65 -1.42 -33.18
C PRO A 69 33.74 -2.89 -33.62
N ASN A 70 33.35 -3.83 -32.76
CA ASN A 70 33.36 -5.26 -33.05
C ASN A 70 32.29 -6.02 -32.26
N VAL A 71 31.04 -5.89 -32.71
CA VAL A 71 29.88 -6.61 -32.16
C VAL A 71 30.13 -8.12 -32.02
N GLY A 72 30.79 -8.75 -32.99
CA GLY A 72 31.05 -10.19 -32.95
C GLY A 72 31.89 -10.60 -31.74
N ALA A 73 32.97 -9.87 -31.46
CA ALA A 73 33.85 -10.16 -30.33
C ALA A 73 33.17 -9.91 -28.98
N ASP A 74 32.38 -8.85 -28.87
CA ASP A 74 31.61 -8.55 -27.65
C ASP A 74 30.58 -9.64 -27.36
N LEU A 75 29.82 -10.07 -28.38
CA LEU A 75 28.83 -11.13 -28.23
C LEU A 75 29.48 -12.49 -27.95
N ASP A 76 30.64 -12.80 -28.54
CA ASP A 76 31.42 -14.01 -28.20
C ASP A 76 31.85 -14.01 -26.73
N TYR A 77 32.33 -12.86 -26.24
CA TYR A 77 32.69 -12.69 -24.84
C TYR A 77 31.49 -12.87 -23.92
N LEU A 78 30.39 -12.15 -24.15
CA LEU A 78 29.16 -12.25 -23.37
C LEU A 78 28.61 -13.68 -23.35
N LYS A 79 28.56 -14.33 -24.52
CA LYS A 79 28.11 -15.72 -24.64
C LYS A 79 28.99 -16.66 -23.82
N SER A 80 30.30 -16.45 -23.81
CA SER A 80 31.25 -17.25 -23.00
C SER A 80 30.99 -17.14 -21.49
N LYS A 81 30.31 -16.09 -21.03
CA LYS A 81 29.93 -15.86 -19.62
C LYS A 81 28.53 -16.37 -19.27
N GLY A 82 27.83 -16.97 -20.22
CA GLY A 82 26.47 -17.47 -20.03
C GLY A 82 25.39 -16.41 -20.20
N ILE A 83 25.70 -15.28 -20.86
CA ILE A 83 24.71 -14.29 -21.29
C ILE A 83 23.98 -14.83 -22.53
N ASP A 84 22.66 -14.72 -22.52
CA ASP A 84 21.74 -15.26 -23.52
C ASP A 84 21.28 -14.23 -24.55
N GLY A 85 21.52 -12.95 -24.31
CA GLY A 85 21.14 -11.90 -25.23
C GLY A 85 21.67 -10.53 -24.84
N VAL A 86 21.28 -9.53 -25.61
CA VAL A 86 21.64 -8.13 -25.37
C VAL A 86 20.42 -7.23 -25.50
N ARG A 87 20.36 -6.20 -24.67
CA ARG A 87 19.37 -5.11 -24.75
C ARG A 87 20.01 -3.92 -25.45
N VAL A 88 19.45 -3.51 -26.58
CA VAL A 88 20.00 -2.51 -27.51
C VAL A 88 19.00 -1.39 -27.70
N PHE A 89 19.46 -0.15 -27.63
CA PHE A 89 18.64 1.02 -27.88
C PHE A 89 18.96 1.55 -29.28
N PRO A 90 18.09 1.33 -30.29
CA PRO A 90 18.36 1.82 -31.64
C PRO A 90 18.33 3.35 -31.72
N ASN A 91 17.67 4.01 -30.78
CA ASN A 91 17.62 5.46 -30.67
C ASN A 91 18.56 6.01 -29.59
N TRP A 92 19.56 5.25 -29.12
CA TRP A 92 20.48 5.76 -28.11
C TRP A 92 21.25 6.98 -28.64
N TRP A 93 21.40 8.00 -27.80
CA TRP A 93 22.24 9.16 -28.07
C TRP A 93 23.67 8.94 -27.57
N ASP A 94 24.63 9.66 -28.16
CA ASP A 94 25.96 9.72 -27.57
C ASP A 94 25.92 10.62 -26.32
N THR A 95 26.38 10.10 -25.18
CA THR A 95 26.35 10.77 -23.87
C THR A 95 27.47 11.81 -23.68
N THR A 96 28.00 12.34 -24.78
CA THR A 96 28.98 13.44 -24.78
C THR A 96 28.34 14.77 -24.40
N THR A 97 29.14 15.73 -23.92
CA THR A 97 28.69 17.10 -23.62
C THR A 97 29.26 18.08 -24.65
N PRO A 98 28.43 18.82 -25.41
CA PRO A 98 26.96 18.80 -25.42
C PRO A 98 26.43 17.48 -26.03
N LEU A 99 25.23 17.06 -25.60
CA LEU A 99 24.58 15.85 -26.13
C LEU A 99 24.54 15.94 -27.66
N ILE A 100 25.17 14.99 -28.33
CA ILE A 100 25.16 14.94 -29.79
C ILE A 100 23.92 14.17 -30.21
N PHE A 101 22.87 14.91 -30.53
CA PHE A 101 21.68 14.38 -31.20
C PHE A 101 22.04 14.12 -32.67
N GLY A 102 21.82 12.89 -33.17
CA GLY A 102 22.00 12.59 -34.59
C GLY A 102 22.55 11.22 -34.94
N ASN A 103 22.80 10.34 -33.96
CA ASN A 103 23.33 8.99 -34.19
C ASN A 103 22.29 7.86 -33.99
N THR A 104 21.02 8.22 -34.10
CA THR A 104 19.86 7.35 -33.82
C THR A 104 19.35 6.66 -35.08
N LEU A 105 18.69 5.51 -34.93
CA LEU A 105 18.03 4.82 -36.04
C LEU A 105 16.90 5.65 -36.65
N MET A 106 16.14 6.35 -35.83
CA MET A 106 15.03 7.18 -36.29
C MET A 106 15.48 8.62 -36.52
N ASN A 107 15.12 9.16 -37.67
CA ASN A 107 15.17 10.59 -37.95
C ASN A 107 13.96 11.29 -37.34
N THR A 108 14.05 12.59 -37.09
CA THR A 108 12.98 13.42 -36.48
C THR A 108 11.62 13.31 -37.18
N ASP A 109 11.58 12.97 -38.48
CA ASP A 109 10.36 12.82 -39.27
C ASP A 109 9.72 11.40 -39.21
N GLY A 110 10.34 10.47 -38.48
CA GLY A 110 9.89 9.08 -38.39
C GLY A 110 10.45 8.15 -39.47
N SER A 111 11.27 8.66 -40.40
CA SER A 111 12.02 7.82 -41.33
C SER A 111 13.20 7.12 -40.64
N LEU A 112 13.66 6.00 -41.20
CA LEU A 112 14.79 5.23 -40.67
C LEU A 112 16.07 5.59 -41.40
N ASP A 113 17.17 5.78 -40.65
CA ASP A 113 18.50 5.82 -41.22
C ASP A 113 18.93 4.41 -41.70
N ALA A 114 19.33 4.32 -42.96
CA ALA A 114 19.65 3.04 -43.60
C ALA A 114 20.96 2.43 -43.07
N GLY A 115 21.92 3.25 -42.66
CA GLY A 115 23.18 2.78 -42.06
C GLY A 115 22.92 2.15 -40.70
N ARG A 116 22.26 2.90 -39.83
CA ARG A 116 21.88 2.48 -38.48
C ARG A 116 20.98 1.24 -38.48
N LEU A 117 20.08 1.12 -39.45
CA LEU A 117 19.27 -0.09 -39.63
C LEU A 117 20.13 -1.32 -39.98
N ASN A 118 21.18 -1.15 -40.78
CA ASN A 118 22.11 -2.24 -41.11
C ASN A 118 22.99 -2.61 -39.91
N ASP A 119 23.36 -1.65 -39.07
CA ASP A 119 24.08 -1.91 -37.82
C ASP A 119 23.22 -2.73 -36.86
N LEU A 120 21.96 -2.32 -36.64
CA LEU A 120 21.00 -3.09 -35.85
C LEU A 120 20.79 -4.51 -36.39
N ARG A 121 20.59 -4.67 -37.70
CA ARG A 121 20.49 -6.00 -38.35
C ARG A 121 21.75 -6.84 -38.18
N SER A 122 22.92 -6.21 -38.19
CA SER A 122 24.20 -6.89 -37.98
C SER A 122 24.30 -7.42 -36.55
N ILE A 123 23.85 -6.66 -35.55
CA ILE A 123 23.77 -7.13 -34.16
C ILE A 123 22.80 -8.30 -34.03
N ILE A 124 21.59 -8.18 -34.58
CA ILE A 124 20.56 -9.24 -34.51
C ILE A 124 21.05 -10.52 -35.20
N SER A 125 21.68 -10.41 -36.37
CA SER A 125 22.22 -11.56 -37.12
C SER A 125 23.44 -12.17 -36.40
N ALA A 126 24.29 -11.35 -35.80
CA ALA A 126 25.43 -11.83 -35.01
C ALA A 126 24.98 -12.56 -33.74
N ALA A 127 23.94 -12.06 -33.06
CA ALA A 127 23.30 -12.72 -31.93
C ALA A 127 22.62 -14.03 -32.36
N ASP A 128 21.91 -14.03 -33.48
CA ASP A 128 21.25 -15.22 -34.04
C ASP A 128 22.24 -16.36 -34.30
N SER A 129 23.38 -16.05 -34.92
CA SER A 129 24.45 -17.03 -35.17
C SER A 129 25.06 -17.64 -33.89
N ARG A 130 24.80 -17.04 -32.73
CA ARG A 130 25.32 -17.46 -31.41
C ARG A 130 24.23 -18.06 -30.52
N GLY A 131 23.01 -18.24 -31.00
CA GLY A 131 21.92 -18.70 -30.14
C GLY A 131 21.53 -17.66 -29.09
N MET A 132 21.56 -16.37 -29.45
CA MET A 132 21.27 -15.25 -28.56
C MET A 132 20.06 -14.44 -29.03
N VAL A 133 19.36 -13.85 -28.06
CA VAL A 133 18.22 -12.95 -28.30
C VAL A 133 18.64 -11.48 -28.27
N VAL A 134 17.85 -10.62 -28.91
CA VAL A 134 18.02 -9.17 -28.87
C VAL A 134 16.73 -8.53 -28.38
N ASP A 135 16.84 -7.78 -27.28
CA ASP A 135 15.82 -6.84 -26.84
C ASP A 135 16.08 -5.50 -27.54
N VAL A 136 15.15 -5.08 -28.39
CA VAL A 136 15.18 -3.79 -29.07
C VAL A 136 14.27 -2.84 -28.29
N SER A 137 14.90 -1.95 -27.51
CA SER A 137 14.21 -1.03 -26.61
C SER A 137 14.21 0.39 -27.17
N PHE A 138 13.04 0.94 -27.45
CA PHE A 138 12.92 2.27 -28.04
C PHE A 138 12.84 3.36 -26.98
N ALA A 139 13.44 4.51 -27.30
CA ALA A 139 13.40 5.73 -26.49
C ALA A 139 13.07 6.89 -27.42
N ARG A 140 11.96 7.58 -27.17
CA ARG A 140 11.50 8.73 -27.95
C ARG A 140 12.28 9.99 -27.59
N GLU A 141 12.53 10.15 -26.29
CA GLU A 141 13.14 11.31 -25.65
C GLU A 141 14.61 11.52 -26.04
N THR A 142 15.22 10.53 -26.70
CA THR A 142 16.60 10.55 -27.18
C THR A 142 16.76 11.06 -28.61
N VAL A 143 15.66 11.21 -29.34
CA VAL A 143 15.64 11.73 -30.72
C VAL A 143 15.17 13.19 -30.68
N ASP A 144 15.99 14.11 -31.19
CA ASP A 144 15.63 15.55 -31.23
C ASP A 144 14.45 15.80 -32.17
N GLY A 145 13.64 16.81 -31.85
CA GLY A 145 12.48 17.17 -32.65
C GLY A 145 11.69 18.38 -32.15
N PRO A 146 10.65 18.80 -32.89
CA PRO A 146 9.95 20.04 -32.63
C PRO A 146 8.93 19.96 -31.48
N CYS A 147 8.70 18.78 -30.91
CA CYS A 147 7.77 18.60 -29.80
C CYS A 147 8.47 18.82 -28.45
N ASN A 148 7.78 19.48 -27.52
CA ASN A 148 8.35 19.81 -26.21
C ASN A 148 7.60 19.10 -25.08
N THR A 149 8.35 18.40 -24.23
CA THR A 149 7.83 17.80 -22.99
C THR A 149 8.83 18.13 -21.87
N GLY A 150 8.36 18.78 -20.80
CA GLY A 150 9.22 19.16 -19.66
C GLY A 150 10.37 20.12 -20.02
N GLY A 151 10.20 20.98 -21.03
CA GLY A 151 11.22 21.93 -21.46
C GLY A 151 12.27 21.36 -22.42
N ARG A 152 12.19 20.07 -22.77
CA ARG A 152 13.09 19.42 -23.73
C ARG A 152 12.44 19.21 -25.08
N ASN A 153 13.16 19.56 -26.14
CA ASN A 153 12.79 19.26 -27.52
C ASN A 153 13.09 17.80 -27.85
N MET A 154 12.11 17.11 -28.43
CA MET A 154 12.18 15.70 -28.79
C MET A 154 11.24 15.38 -29.96
N MET A 155 11.40 14.18 -30.50
CA MET A 155 10.58 13.64 -31.57
C MET A 155 9.09 13.68 -31.21
N CYS A 156 8.25 14.03 -32.18
CA CYS A 156 6.81 14.03 -31.98
C CYS A 156 6.24 12.60 -31.96
N GLU A 157 5.17 12.37 -31.20
CA GLU A 157 4.68 11.02 -30.91
C GLU A 157 4.18 10.27 -32.15
N ASN A 158 3.64 10.97 -33.16
CA ASN A 158 3.16 10.31 -34.38
C ASN A 158 4.31 9.82 -35.25
N GLU A 159 5.34 10.63 -35.40
CA GLU A 159 6.59 10.33 -36.09
C GLU A 159 7.30 9.18 -35.37
N TYR A 160 7.37 9.21 -34.04
CA TYR A 160 7.90 8.11 -33.23
C TYR A 160 7.16 6.79 -33.49
N LYS A 161 5.82 6.81 -33.45
CA LYS A 161 5.01 5.63 -33.76
C LYS A 161 5.28 5.09 -35.17
N ASN A 162 5.42 5.96 -36.16
CA ASN A 162 5.74 5.57 -37.54
C ASN A 162 7.13 4.92 -37.63
N GLY A 163 8.12 5.49 -36.95
CA GLY A 163 9.49 4.96 -36.90
C GLY A 163 9.57 3.57 -36.25
N VAL A 164 8.92 3.39 -35.09
CA VAL A 164 8.86 2.08 -34.39
C VAL A 164 8.22 1.03 -35.31
N VAL A 165 7.08 1.35 -35.93
CA VAL A 165 6.37 0.44 -36.85
C VAL A 165 7.24 0.09 -38.05
N ALA A 166 7.91 1.08 -38.67
CA ALA A 166 8.82 0.84 -39.78
C ALA A 166 9.98 -0.07 -39.36
N THR A 167 10.54 0.12 -38.16
CA THR A 167 11.63 -0.73 -37.65
C THR A 167 11.17 -2.17 -37.47
N VAL A 168 10.02 -2.40 -36.82
CA VAL A 168 9.46 -3.75 -36.64
C VAL A 168 9.21 -4.43 -38.00
N GLN A 169 8.66 -3.72 -38.98
CA GLN A 169 8.48 -4.26 -40.35
C GLN A 169 9.80 -4.69 -40.99
N GLN A 170 10.88 -3.94 -40.77
CA GLN A 170 12.20 -4.26 -41.32
C GLN A 170 12.89 -5.43 -40.62
N LEU A 171 12.38 -5.85 -39.45
CA LEU A 171 12.94 -6.90 -38.60
C LEU A 171 12.05 -8.14 -38.49
N SER A 172 10.88 -8.17 -39.15
CA SER A 172 9.89 -9.25 -39.01
C SER A 172 10.36 -10.64 -39.45
N SER A 173 11.49 -10.74 -40.16
CA SER A 173 12.11 -12.01 -40.52
C SER A 173 12.96 -12.63 -39.42
N TYR A 174 13.29 -11.87 -38.37
CA TYR A 174 14.11 -12.33 -37.25
C TYR A 174 13.24 -12.91 -36.15
N SER A 175 13.54 -14.14 -35.74
CA SER A 175 12.81 -14.88 -34.71
C SER A 175 13.44 -14.77 -33.32
N ASN A 176 14.57 -14.05 -33.17
CA ASN A 176 15.31 -13.89 -31.93
C ASN A 176 15.18 -12.48 -31.33
N VAL A 177 14.11 -11.74 -31.67
CA VAL A 177 13.91 -10.34 -31.28
C VAL A 177 12.66 -10.18 -30.42
N LEU A 178 12.78 -9.37 -29.37
CA LEU A 178 11.66 -8.82 -28.60
C LEU A 178 11.74 -7.29 -28.59
N TYR A 179 10.61 -6.62 -28.40
CA TYR A 179 10.51 -5.17 -28.47
C TYR A 179 9.98 -4.58 -27.17
N ASP A 180 10.69 -3.59 -26.65
CA ASP A 180 10.20 -2.66 -25.64
C ASP A 180 9.80 -1.35 -26.34
N LEU A 181 8.49 -1.13 -26.49
CA LEU A 181 7.90 -0.12 -27.38
C LEU A 181 8.17 1.33 -26.94
N GLN A 182 8.43 1.54 -25.67
CA GLN A 182 8.93 2.79 -25.10
C GLN A 182 9.52 2.44 -23.73
N ASN A 183 10.79 2.77 -23.56
CA ASN A 183 11.49 2.62 -22.30
C ASN A 183 10.83 3.52 -21.24
N GLU A 184 10.49 2.95 -20.09
CA GLU A 184 9.89 3.65 -18.94
C GLU A 184 8.70 4.52 -19.34
N PHE A 185 7.75 3.96 -20.09
CA PHE A 185 6.70 4.71 -20.78
C PHE A 185 5.76 5.50 -19.84
N ASP A 186 5.80 5.26 -18.54
CA ASP A 186 5.04 5.94 -17.49
C ASP A 186 5.93 6.81 -16.57
N GLY A 187 7.20 7.01 -16.94
CA GLY A 187 8.12 7.94 -16.30
C GLY A 187 7.90 9.38 -16.80
N GLY A 188 8.53 10.37 -16.15
CA GLY A 188 8.25 11.79 -16.42
C GLY A 188 8.50 12.24 -17.87
N ILE A 189 9.77 12.21 -18.32
CA ILE A 189 10.14 12.66 -19.68
C ILE A 189 9.91 11.58 -20.74
N THR A 190 9.90 10.31 -20.31
CA THR A 190 9.69 9.11 -21.13
C THR A 190 8.21 8.81 -21.35
N ASN A 191 7.31 9.59 -20.72
CA ASN A 191 5.87 9.35 -20.73
C ASN A 191 5.32 9.22 -22.16
N LEU A 192 4.58 8.13 -22.40
CA LEU A 192 3.72 7.95 -23.55
C LEU A 192 2.31 7.67 -23.03
N SER A 193 1.37 8.57 -23.30
CA SER A 193 0.01 8.46 -22.78
C SER A 193 -0.66 7.14 -23.18
N SER A 194 -1.61 6.66 -22.36
CA SER A 194 -2.29 5.36 -22.58
C SER A 194 -2.91 5.20 -23.97
N SER A 195 -3.46 6.27 -24.54
CA SER A 195 -4.01 6.25 -25.90
C SER A 195 -2.92 6.06 -26.96
N HIS A 196 -1.74 6.64 -26.76
CA HIS A 196 -0.61 6.51 -27.66
C HIS A 196 0.07 5.14 -27.54
N VAL A 197 0.16 4.57 -26.34
CA VAL A 197 0.65 3.19 -26.11
C VAL A 197 -0.26 2.18 -26.82
N SER A 198 -1.59 2.32 -26.66
CA SER A 198 -2.55 1.44 -27.32
C SER A 198 -2.52 1.57 -28.85
N ASP A 199 -2.44 2.80 -29.38
CA ASP A 199 -2.30 3.04 -30.82
C ASP A 199 -1.01 2.43 -31.38
N LEU A 200 0.14 2.67 -30.73
CA LEU A 200 1.43 2.12 -31.13
C LEU A 200 1.40 0.59 -31.16
N LYS A 201 0.93 -0.03 -30.07
CA LYS A 201 0.79 -1.49 -29.98
C LYS A 201 -0.06 -2.05 -31.12
N ASN A 202 -1.18 -1.42 -31.42
CA ASN A 202 -2.08 -1.86 -32.50
C ASN A 202 -1.42 -1.73 -33.88
N ARG A 203 -0.67 -0.65 -34.14
CA ARG A 203 0.07 -0.48 -35.40
C ARG A 203 1.19 -1.50 -35.55
N VAL A 204 1.93 -1.77 -34.48
CA VAL A 204 2.99 -2.80 -34.46
C VAL A 204 2.40 -4.17 -34.75
N ARG A 205 1.29 -4.53 -34.11
CA ARG A 205 0.56 -5.78 -34.37
C ARG A 205 0.04 -5.90 -35.80
N ALA A 206 -0.40 -4.79 -36.40
CA ALA A 206 -0.83 -4.75 -37.79
C ALA A 206 0.34 -4.92 -38.77
N ALA A 207 1.53 -4.44 -38.40
CA ALA A 207 2.76 -4.57 -39.18
C ALA A 207 3.40 -5.97 -39.08
N ASP A 208 3.44 -6.52 -37.87
CA ASP A 208 3.93 -7.85 -37.58
C ASP A 208 3.12 -8.45 -36.43
N SER A 209 2.19 -9.35 -36.79
CA SER A 209 1.34 -10.02 -35.81
C SER A 209 2.10 -10.99 -34.89
N SER A 210 3.34 -11.35 -35.24
CA SER A 210 4.18 -12.29 -34.50
C SER A 210 5.23 -11.62 -33.61
N ALA A 211 5.37 -10.28 -33.68
CA ALA A 211 6.33 -9.54 -32.86
C ALA A 211 6.11 -9.82 -31.37
N THR A 212 7.16 -10.04 -30.59
CA THR A 212 7.05 -10.16 -29.12
C THR A 212 7.22 -8.77 -28.49
N ILE A 213 6.19 -8.20 -27.87
CA ILE A 213 6.16 -6.78 -27.46
C ILE A 213 5.74 -6.56 -26.00
N SER A 214 6.33 -5.53 -25.39
CA SER A 214 5.90 -4.92 -24.12
C SER A 214 6.23 -3.42 -24.13
N ALA A 215 5.86 -2.69 -23.07
CA ALA A 215 6.50 -1.44 -22.68
C ALA A 215 7.00 -1.57 -21.23
N SER A 216 8.18 -1.04 -20.90
CA SER A 216 8.75 -1.07 -19.54
C SER A 216 8.17 0.03 -18.65
N THR A 217 7.94 -0.29 -17.37
CA THR A 217 7.64 0.73 -16.36
C THR A 217 8.88 1.53 -16.00
N GLY A 218 8.71 2.75 -15.52
CA GLY A 218 9.70 3.48 -14.76
C GLY A 218 9.99 2.84 -13.40
N SER A 219 10.90 3.47 -12.67
CA SER A 219 11.32 3.02 -11.34
C SER A 219 10.60 3.81 -10.24
N TYR A 220 9.68 3.13 -9.53
CA TYR A 220 8.95 3.68 -8.39
C TYR A 220 8.37 2.53 -7.51
N PRO A 221 8.02 2.78 -6.23
CA PRO A 221 7.36 1.79 -5.39
C PRO A 221 6.07 1.27 -6.03
N GLY A 222 5.94 -0.06 -6.17
CA GLY A 222 4.76 -0.67 -6.81
C GLY A 222 4.87 -0.88 -8.33
N ALA A 223 5.99 -0.53 -8.97
CA ALA A 223 6.23 -0.74 -10.40
C ALA A 223 5.97 -2.20 -10.86
N GLY A 224 6.19 -3.20 -10.01
CA GLY A 224 5.84 -4.59 -10.29
C GLY A 224 4.33 -4.82 -10.49
N SER A 225 3.49 -4.25 -9.62
CA SER A 225 2.03 -4.32 -9.75
C SER A 225 1.54 -3.53 -10.96
N ALA A 226 2.12 -2.34 -11.17
CA ALA A 226 1.80 -1.49 -12.31
C ALA A 226 2.13 -2.20 -13.63
N ALA A 227 3.31 -2.82 -13.74
CA ALA A 227 3.72 -3.60 -14.90
C ALA A 227 2.71 -4.71 -15.22
N ALA A 228 2.24 -5.46 -14.21
CA ALA A 228 1.21 -6.48 -14.42
C ALA A 228 -0.11 -5.87 -14.91
N GLY A 229 -0.52 -4.74 -14.33
CA GLY A 229 -1.69 -3.97 -14.75
C GLY A 229 -1.60 -3.55 -16.22
N TYR A 230 -0.47 -2.97 -16.63
CA TYR A 230 -0.24 -2.56 -18.02
C TYR A 230 -0.18 -3.72 -18.99
N THR A 231 0.46 -4.84 -18.61
CA THR A 231 0.45 -6.06 -19.42
C THR A 231 -0.98 -6.51 -19.71
N ASN A 232 -1.85 -6.52 -18.70
CA ASN A 232 -3.24 -6.90 -18.84
C ASN A 232 -4.06 -5.85 -19.62
N GLN A 233 -3.87 -4.57 -19.33
CA GLN A 233 -4.58 -3.45 -19.95
C GLN A 233 -4.32 -3.36 -21.45
N TYR A 234 -3.05 -3.43 -21.86
CA TYR A 234 -2.66 -3.25 -23.26
C TYR A 234 -2.53 -4.59 -24.02
N GLY A 235 -2.54 -5.73 -23.31
CA GLY A 235 -2.36 -7.05 -23.90
C GLY A 235 -0.94 -7.27 -24.40
N PHE A 236 0.06 -6.90 -23.60
CA PHE A 236 1.47 -7.17 -23.90
C PHE A 236 1.79 -8.67 -23.75
N ASP A 237 2.83 -9.13 -24.45
CA ASP A 237 3.20 -10.55 -24.43
C ASP A 237 3.96 -10.94 -23.18
N PHE A 238 4.65 -9.98 -22.56
CA PHE A 238 5.45 -10.14 -21.35
C PHE A 238 5.29 -8.92 -20.44
N THR A 239 5.66 -9.06 -19.17
CA THR A 239 5.57 -8.03 -18.15
C THR A 239 6.94 -7.43 -17.91
N ASN A 240 7.17 -6.24 -18.46
CA ASN A 240 8.46 -5.56 -18.40
C ASN A 240 8.49 -4.54 -17.24
N VAL A 241 9.36 -4.76 -16.27
CA VAL A 241 9.44 -3.96 -15.03
C VAL A 241 10.87 -3.48 -14.80
N HIS A 242 11.01 -2.23 -14.36
CA HIS A 242 12.28 -1.65 -13.92
C HIS A 242 12.29 -1.34 -12.43
N SER A 243 13.50 -1.29 -11.87
CA SER A 243 13.80 -0.82 -10.53
C SER A 243 15.21 -0.28 -10.45
N THR A 244 15.36 1.03 -10.40
CA THR A 244 16.68 1.63 -10.24
C THR A 244 17.04 1.85 -8.75
N HIS A 245 16.13 1.59 -7.81
CA HIS A 245 16.33 1.83 -6.38
C HIS A 245 16.74 0.61 -5.54
N LEU A 246 16.70 -0.61 -6.08
CA LEU A 246 17.07 -1.78 -5.27
C LEU A 246 18.56 -1.80 -4.97
N THR A 247 18.89 -1.85 -3.69
CA THR A 247 20.26 -2.07 -3.20
C THR A 247 20.46 -3.46 -2.62
N SER A 248 19.41 -4.30 -2.58
CA SER A 248 19.46 -5.66 -2.03
C SER A 248 18.52 -6.63 -2.73
N ALA A 249 18.87 -7.92 -2.66
CA ALA A 249 18.10 -9.00 -3.27
C ALA A 249 16.69 -9.17 -2.65
N SER A 250 16.48 -8.82 -1.38
CA SER A 250 15.14 -8.90 -0.77
C SER A 250 14.10 -8.02 -1.45
N GLY A 251 14.50 -6.90 -2.06
CA GLY A 251 13.59 -6.04 -2.83
C GLY A 251 13.19 -6.61 -4.19
N VAL A 252 14.03 -7.47 -4.79
CA VAL A 252 13.76 -8.13 -6.09
C VAL A 252 12.50 -8.99 -6.01
N ALA A 253 12.35 -9.74 -4.92
CA ALA A 253 11.18 -10.60 -4.72
C ALA A 253 9.88 -9.79 -4.61
N GLY A 254 9.92 -8.64 -3.92
CA GLY A 254 8.78 -7.73 -3.76
C GLY A 254 8.32 -7.10 -5.07
N MET A 255 9.18 -7.05 -6.09
CA MET A 255 8.83 -6.53 -7.41
C MET A 255 8.36 -7.59 -8.38
N ILE A 256 9.04 -8.74 -8.39
CA ILE A 256 8.69 -9.83 -9.30
C ILE A 256 7.37 -10.48 -8.88
N SER A 257 7.13 -10.64 -7.58
CA SER A 257 5.94 -11.37 -7.11
C SER A 257 4.63 -10.72 -7.58
N PRO A 258 4.44 -9.39 -7.48
CA PRO A 258 3.27 -8.72 -8.05
C PRO A 258 3.27 -8.71 -9.58
N ALA A 259 4.42 -8.55 -10.23
CA ALA A 259 4.53 -8.57 -11.70
C ALA A 259 4.04 -9.89 -12.31
N ARG A 260 4.24 -11.01 -11.61
CA ARG A 260 3.78 -12.34 -12.05
C ARG A 260 2.26 -12.49 -12.10
N SER A 261 1.49 -11.58 -11.49
CA SER A 261 0.02 -11.64 -11.50
C SER A 261 -0.59 -11.52 -12.90
N ALA A 262 0.13 -10.98 -13.88
CA ALA A 262 -0.29 -10.97 -15.29
C ALA A 262 -0.29 -12.36 -15.95
N GLY A 263 0.35 -13.38 -15.33
CA GLY A 263 0.47 -14.72 -15.92
C GLY A 263 1.30 -14.77 -17.20
N LYS A 264 2.08 -13.73 -17.46
CA LYS A 264 3.01 -13.57 -18.60
C LYS A 264 4.46 -13.65 -18.11
N PRO A 265 5.45 -13.86 -19.01
CA PRO A 265 6.85 -13.84 -18.63
C PRO A 265 7.22 -12.50 -18.00
N VAL A 266 7.76 -12.51 -16.78
CA VAL A 266 8.26 -11.28 -16.14
C VAL A 266 9.69 -11.03 -16.61
N TYR A 267 9.94 -9.83 -17.12
CA TYR A 267 11.22 -9.36 -17.63
C TYR A 267 11.68 -8.20 -16.75
N LEU A 268 12.74 -8.42 -15.96
CA LEU A 268 13.34 -7.38 -15.12
C LEU A 268 14.43 -6.64 -15.91
N GLY A 269 14.03 -5.53 -16.53
CA GLY A 269 14.82 -4.81 -17.54
C GLY A 269 15.93 -3.92 -16.98
N GLU A 270 15.76 -3.40 -15.77
CA GLU A 270 16.75 -2.60 -15.04
C GLU A 270 16.62 -2.88 -13.54
N PRO A 271 17.36 -3.86 -12.97
CA PRO A 271 17.18 -4.31 -11.58
C PRO A 271 17.76 -3.38 -10.49
N TYR A 272 18.65 -2.46 -10.88
CA TYR A 272 19.28 -1.47 -10.03
C TYR A 272 19.82 -0.32 -10.91
N HIS A 273 20.11 0.84 -10.33
CA HIS A 273 20.71 1.96 -11.08
C HIS A 273 22.15 1.63 -11.51
N SER A 274 22.54 1.96 -12.74
CA SER A 274 23.86 1.60 -13.29
C SER A 274 25.05 2.23 -12.52
N THR A 275 24.82 3.32 -11.78
CA THR A 275 25.84 3.90 -10.87
C THR A 275 26.10 3.06 -9.63
N PHE A 276 25.24 2.11 -9.27
CA PHE A 276 25.49 1.17 -8.17
C PHE A 276 26.82 0.42 -8.38
N ILE A 277 27.09 0.04 -9.62
CA ILE A 277 28.35 -0.60 -10.00
C ILE A 277 29.46 0.44 -10.18
N SER A 278 29.24 1.47 -11.00
CA SER A 278 30.31 2.43 -11.36
C SER A 278 30.74 3.35 -10.20
N GLY A 279 29.90 3.51 -9.18
CA GLY A 279 30.18 4.25 -7.95
C GLY A 279 30.94 3.45 -6.89
N GLY A 280 31.29 2.19 -7.17
CA GLY A 280 32.06 1.32 -6.26
C GLY A 280 31.28 0.79 -5.06
N GLN A 281 29.94 0.89 -5.08
CA GLN A 281 29.06 0.42 -4.02
C GLN A 281 28.77 -1.09 -4.14
N ALA A 282 28.77 -1.64 -5.36
CA ALA A 282 28.43 -3.03 -5.62
C ALA A 282 29.61 -4.00 -5.42
N THR A 283 29.32 -5.17 -4.87
CA THR A 283 30.19 -6.34 -4.89
C THR A 283 29.71 -7.38 -5.90
N ALA A 284 30.60 -8.27 -6.34
CA ALA A 284 30.24 -9.36 -7.25
C ALA A 284 29.18 -10.30 -6.64
N SER A 285 29.21 -10.49 -5.31
CA SER A 285 28.24 -11.34 -4.61
C SER A 285 26.84 -10.72 -4.59
N GLU A 286 26.72 -9.41 -4.44
CA GLU A 286 25.43 -8.72 -4.50
C GLU A 286 24.82 -8.79 -5.89
N LEU A 287 25.62 -8.58 -6.95
CA LEU A 287 25.15 -8.73 -8.33
C LEU A 287 24.69 -10.17 -8.63
N LEU A 288 25.37 -11.18 -8.09
CA LEU A 288 24.92 -12.57 -8.17
C LEU A 288 23.59 -12.79 -7.43
N ASN A 289 23.41 -12.17 -6.25
CA ASN A 289 22.17 -12.27 -5.50
C ASN A 289 21.00 -11.65 -6.26
N PHE A 290 21.18 -10.53 -6.96
CA PHE A 290 20.15 -9.96 -7.85
C PHE A 290 19.70 -10.96 -8.92
N ALA A 291 20.65 -11.55 -9.67
CA ALA A 291 20.34 -12.47 -10.75
C ALA A 291 19.70 -13.79 -10.24
N THR A 292 20.23 -14.34 -9.15
CA THR A 292 19.73 -15.60 -8.57
C THR A 292 18.37 -15.43 -7.91
N GLU A 293 18.13 -14.32 -7.22
CA GLU A 293 16.84 -14.03 -6.61
C GLU A 293 15.76 -13.76 -7.66
N THR A 294 16.13 -13.08 -8.76
CA THR A 294 15.24 -12.88 -9.91
C THR A 294 14.76 -14.21 -10.48
N LYS A 295 15.69 -15.14 -10.70
CA LYS A 295 15.39 -16.50 -11.15
C LYS A 295 14.57 -17.29 -10.12
N ARG A 296 14.92 -17.20 -8.84
CA ARG A 296 14.25 -17.95 -7.75
C ARG A 296 12.80 -17.54 -7.58
N THR A 297 12.50 -16.24 -7.68
CA THR A 297 11.14 -15.68 -7.57
C THR A 297 10.27 -16.00 -8.78
N GLY A 298 10.86 -16.51 -9.86
CA GLY A 298 10.14 -16.99 -11.03
C GLY A 298 9.96 -15.94 -12.13
N ALA A 299 10.79 -14.89 -12.17
CA ALA A 299 10.88 -14.07 -13.37
C ALA A 299 11.48 -14.88 -14.53
N ALA A 300 11.14 -14.50 -15.76
CA ALA A 300 11.59 -15.19 -16.96
C ALA A 300 12.86 -14.60 -17.56
N ALA A 301 13.17 -13.34 -17.28
CA ALA A 301 14.38 -12.69 -17.75
C ALA A 301 14.94 -11.65 -16.77
N PHE A 302 16.25 -11.41 -16.86
CA PHE A 302 17.02 -10.45 -16.09
C PHE A 302 18.03 -9.73 -16.99
N VAL A 303 18.12 -8.41 -16.89
CA VAL A 303 19.16 -7.64 -17.55
C VAL A 303 20.27 -7.29 -16.56
N TYR A 304 21.49 -7.70 -16.87
CA TYR A 304 22.70 -7.18 -16.25
C TYR A 304 22.89 -5.72 -16.69
N HIS A 305 22.35 -4.81 -15.88
CA HIS A 305 22.36 -3.37 -16.15
C HIS A 305 23.71 -2.77 -15.77
N THR A 306 24.52 -2.42 -16.78
CA THR A 306 25.90 -1.93 -16.60
C THR A 306 26.18 -0.75 -17.51
N ARG A 307 27.07 0.15 -17.05
CA ARG A 307 27.59 1.26 -17.87
C ARG A 307 28.58 0.81 -18.94
N ALA A 308 29.05 -0.44 -18.92
CA ALA A 308 30.01 -0.95 -19.90
C ALA A 308 29.47 -0.89 -21.36
N GLY A 309 28.15 -0.94 -21.53
CA GLY A 309 27.49 -0.82 -22.84
C GLY A 309 26.81 0.53 -23.10
N PHE A 310 27.07 1.57 -22.30
CA PHE A 310 26.46 2.90 -22.49
C PHE A 310 27.20 3.78 -23.52
N ILE A 311 28.49 3.50 -23.74
CA ILE A 311 29.35 4.18 -24.72
C ILE A 311 30.26 3.11 -25.32
N LEU A 312 30.02 2.73 -26.56
CA LEU A 312 30.81 1.75 -27.30
C LEU A 312 31.54 2.36 -28.51
N ASP A 313 31.45 3.68 -28.71
CA ASP A 313 32.24 4.39 -29.71
C ASP A 313 33.76 4.20 -29.48
N GLY A 314 34.36 3.36 -30.32
CA GLY A 314 35.80 3.06 -30.29
C GLY A 314 36.27 2.18 -29.11
N SER A 315 35.37 1.66 -28.28
CA SER A 315 35.70 0.79 -27.14
C SER A 315 34.88 -0.50 -27.15
N SER A 316 35.47 -1.61 -26.69
CA SER A 316 34.74 -2.88 -26.58
C SER A 316 34.00 -2.95 -25.25
N PHE A 317 32.90 -3.71 -25.20
CA PHE A 317 32.14 -3.91 -23.96
C PHE A 317 33.02 -4.43 -22.84
N GLN A 318 33.85 -5.44 -23.13
CA GLN A 318 34.79 -5.99 -22.16
C GLN A 318 35.82 -4.95 -21.70
N GLY A 319 36.26 -4.05 -22.58
CA GLY A 319 37.22 -2.99 -22.26
C GLY A 319 36.68 -1.97 -21.25
N ASN A 320 35.36 -1.79 -21.20
CA ASN A 320 34.70 -0.83 -20.32
C ASN A 320 34.27 -1.43 -18.97
N MET A 321 34.46 -2.74 -18.75
CA MET A 321 34.08 -3.41 -17.51
C MET A 321 35.05 -3.15 -16.35
N THR A 322 34.50 -3.11 -15.15
CA THR A 322 35.27 -3.11 -13.89
C THR A 322 35.68 -4.53 -13.46
N ALA A 323 36.57 -4.60 -12.46
CA ALA A 323 36.97 -5.88 -11.85
C ALA A 323 35.82 -6.60 -11.12
N VAL A 324 34.91 -5.85 -10.48
CA VAL A 324 33.71 -6.38 -9.82
C VAL A 324 32.81 -7.08 -10.82
N GLU A 325 32.57 -6.42 -11.95
CA GLU A 325 31.75 -6.93 -13.04
C GLU A 325 32.35 -8.17 -13.70
N THR A 326 33.67 -8.15 -13.90
CA THR A 326 34.39 -9.31 -14.40
C THR A 326 34.24 -10.51 -13.45
N SER A 327 34.35 -10.29 -12.13
CA SER A 327 34.16 -11.32 -11.11
C SER A 327 32.73 -11.87 -11.08
N PHE A 328 31.73 -10.99 -11.19
CA PHE A 328 30.32 -11.34 -11.32
C PHE A 328 30.07 -12.24 -12.54
N LEU A 329 30.47 -11.80 -13.75
CA LEU A 329 30.25 -12.57 -14.99
C LEU A 329 30.96 -13.93 -14.98
N ASN A 330 32.14 -14.02 -14.37
CA ASN A 330 32.86 -15.29 -14.23
C ASN A 330 32.11 -16.31 -13.34
N SER A 331 31.27 -15.83 -12.42
CA SER A 331 30.57 -16.66 -11.42
C SER A 331 29.08 -16.87 -11.74
N LEU A 332 28.53 -16.07 -12.66
CA LEU A 332 27.11 -16.00 -12.98
C LEU A 332 26.53 -17.34 -13.43
N ALA A 333 27.11 -17.96 -14.46
CA ALA A 333 26.60 -19.19 -15.03
C ALA A 333 26.53 -20.34 -14.01
N ASN A 334 27.55 -20.46 -13.15
CA ASN A 334 27.57 -21.47 -12.09
C ASN A 334 26.53 -21.17 -11.00
N SER A 335 26.36 -19.91 -10.63
CA SER A 335 25.38 -19.52 -9.60
C SER A 335 23.95 -19.76 -10.08
N LEU A 336 23.66 -19.43 -11.34
CA LEU A 336 22.34 -19.67 -11.93
C LEU A 336 22.06 -21.16 -12.14
N SER A 337 23.04 -21.99 -12.48
CA SER A 337 22.82 -23.44 -12.65
C SER A 337 22.47 -24.13 -11.34
N GLN A 338 22.93 -23.59 -10.20
CA GLN A 338 22.59 -24.05 -8.85
C GLN A 338 21.27 -23.46 -8.33
N THR A 339 20.72 -22.45 -9.01
CA THR A 339 19.50 -21.77 -8.60
C THR A 339 18.28 -22.38 -9.30
N THR A 340 17.31 -22.85 -8.50
CA THR A 340 16.04 -23.37 -9.01
C THR A 340 15.20 -22.22 -9.57
N TRP A 341 14.67 -22.38 -10.78
CA TRP A 341 13.81 -21.40 -11.42
C TRP A 341 12.37 -21.60 -10.97
N GLY A 342 11.75 -20.56 -10.40
CA GLY A 342 10.35 -20.58 -10.00
C GLY A 342 10.06 -21.63 -8.93
N VAL A 343 10.30 -21.29 -7.66
CA VAL A 343 9.79 -22.09 -6.54
C VAL A 343 8.42 -21.53 -6.13
N ASN A 344 7.37 -22.35 -6.24
CA ASN A 344 6.12 -22.08 -5.54
C ASN A 344 6.42 -22.01 -4.04
N LEU A 345 6.16 -20.88 -3.40
CA LEU A 345 6.23 -20.74 -1.93
C LEU A 345 5.08 -21.50 -1.22
N ILE A 346 4.45 -22.45 -1.91
CA ILE A 346 3.30 -23.26 -1.49
C ILE A 346 3.52 -24.74 -1.88
N SER A 347 4.54 -25.40 -1.32
CA SER A 347 4.67 -26.87 -1.17
C SER A 347 5.94 -27.22 -0.35
N PRO A 348 5.91 -28.26 0.51
CA PRO A 348 6.99 -28.57 1.46
C PRO A 348 8.24 -29.17 0.76
N PRO A 349 9.45 -29.07 1.35
CA PRO A 349 10.64 -29.71 0.81
C PRO A 349 10.56 -31.26 0.89
N PRO A 350 11.25 -32.01 0.00
CA PRO A 350 11.18 -33.47 -0.08
C PRO A 350 11.76 -34.15 1.18
N PRO A 351 11.40 -35.42 1.47
CA PRO A 351 11.86 -36.11 2.67
C PRO A 351 13.38 -36.35 2.62
N PRO A 352 14.08 -36.32 3.77
CA PRO A 352 15.51 -36.56 3.83
C PRO A 352 15.87 -38.04 3.54
N PRO A 353 17.13 -38.33 3.12
CA PRO A 353 17.63 -39.70 2.92
C PRO A 353 17.67 -40.49 4.25
N PRO A 354 17.91 -41.82 4.21
CA PRO A 354 17.94 -42.66 5.42
C PRO A 354 18.95 -42.14 6.45
N PRO A 355 18.68 -42.32 7.75
CA PRO A 355 19.46 -41.71 8.82
C PRO A 355 20.88 -42.28 8.85
N GLY A 356 21.87 -41.41 8.63
CA GLY A 356 23.27 -41.78 8.79
C GLY A 356 24.23 -40.96 7.92
N THR A 357 24.35 -39.67 8.19
CA THR A 357 25.62 -38.91 8.30
C THR A 357 25.26 -37.45 8.61
N ASP A 358 25.58 -37.02 9.83
CA ASP A 358 25.43 -35.64 10.31
C ASP A 358 26.03 -34.61 9.33
N PRO A 359 25.40 -33.43 9.16
CA PRO A 359 26.09 -32.27 8.61
C PRO A 359 27.11 -31.79 9.63
N THR A 360 28.30 -31.43 9.15
CA THR A 360 29.44 -30.94 9.94
C THR A 360 29.04 -29.88 10.98
N PRO A 361 29.63 -29.90 12.20
CA PRO A 361 29.27 -29.02 13.31
C PRO A 361 29.66 -27.56 13.03
N SER A 362 28.99 -26.63 13.74
CA SER A 362 29.41 -25.23 13.86
C SER A 362 30.92 -25.15 14.21
N PRO A 363 31.68 -24.13 13.72
CA PRO A 363 33.09 -23.94 14.03
C PRO A 363 33.47 -24.01 15.52
N THR A 364 32.50 -23.80 16.42
CA THR A 364 32.65 -23.75 17.89
C THR A 364 32.16 -25.02 18.62
N GLY A 365 31.55 -25.99 17.91
CA GLY A 365 31.06 -27.25 18.50
C GLY A 365 29.82 -27.12 19.41
N ARG A 366 29.04 -26.04 19.23
CA ARG A 366 27.84 -25.73 20.03
C ARG A 366 26.73 -26.78 19.86
N VAL A 367 26.24 -27.35 20.96
CA VAL A 367 25.21 -28.42 20.94
C VAL A 367 24.25 -28.27 22.12
N ILE A 368 22.94 -28.29 21.86
CA ILE A 368 21.86 -28.43 22.85
C ILE A 368 21.65 -29.92 23.14
N SER A 369 21.72 -30.30 24.41
CA SER A 369 21.50 -31.65 24.91
C SER A 369 20.05 -31.88 25.39
N SER A 370 19.40 -30.87 25.97
CA SER A 370 18.01 -30.98 26.43
C SER A 370 17.28 -29.64 26.54
N LEU A 371 15.94 -29.70 26.47
CA LEU A 371 15.03 -28.60 26.80
C LEU A 371 14.14 -29.05 27.97
N SER A 372 13.89 -28.18 28.94
CA SER A 372 12.99 -28.48 30.07
C SER A 372 12.28 -27.22 30.57
N PRO A 373 10.92 -27.16 30.53
CA PRO A 373 10.01 -28.14 29.93
C PRO A 373 10.05 -28.10 28.40
N THR A 374 9.66 -29.19 27.73
CA THR A 374 9.46 -29.21 26.25
C THR A 374 8.06 -28.79 25.83
N THR A 375 7.13 -28.62 26.77
CA THR A 375 5.79 -28.06 26.56
C THR A 375 5.58 -26.95 27.58
N VAL A 376 5.36 -25.75 27.09
CA VAL A 376 5.35 -24.52 27.87
C VAL A 376 4.20 -23.63 27.43
N GLN A 377 3.85 -22.63 28.24
CA GLN A 377 2.85 -21.61 27.92
C GLN A 377 3.54 -20.24 27.85
N PRO A 378 2.94 -19.25 27.18
CA PRO A 378 3.45 -17.88 27.23
C PRO A 378 3.54 -17.39 28.69
N GLY A 379 4.70 -16.88 29.10
CA GLY A 379 5.02 -16.53 30.49
C GLY A 379 5.76 -17.62 31.30
N ASP A 380 5.82 -18.86 30.81
CA ASP A 380 6.65 -19.91 31.42
C ASP A 380 8.14 -19.66 31.15
N THR A 381 9.00 -20.28 31.94
CA THR A 381 10.45 -20.26 31.73
C THR A 381 10.95 -21.62 31.25
N MET A 382 11.71 -21.64 30.15
CA MET A 382 12.36 -22.82 29.60
C MET A 382 13.86 -22.80 29.88
N THR A 383 14.39 -23.95 30.29
CA THR A 383 15.83 -24.19 30.42
C THR A 383 16.36 -24.98 29.22
N ILE A 384 17.44 -24.50 28.62
CA ILE A 384 18.14 -25.07 27.47
C ILE A 384 19.53 -25.51 27.95
N ASP A 385 19.78 -26.81 28.05
CA ASP A 385 21.08 -27.36 28.46
C ASP A 385 21.89 -27.79 27.23
N GLY A 386 23.21 -27.68 27.33
CA GLY A 386 24.12 -27.99 26.22
C GLY A 386 25.58 -27.72 26.53
N VAL A 387 26.37 -27.58 25.47
CA VAL A 387 27.81 -27.24 25.53
C VAL A 387 28.10 -26.07 24.58
N ASN A 388 28.97 -25.17 25.03
CA ASN A 388 29.37 -23.95 24.31
C ASN A 388 28.17 -23.15 23.80
N LEU A 389 27.12 -22.94 24.61
CA LEU A 389 25.90 -22.21 24.25
C LEU A 389 26.10 -20.68 24.20
N ASP A 390 25.13 -19.96 23.64
CA ASP A 390 25.10 -18.49 23.54
C ASP A 390 23.82 -17.96 24.20
N SER A 391 23.74 -16.68 24.58
CA SER A 391 22.49 -16.12 25.09
C SER A 391 21.42 -15.98 23.99
N THR A 392 21.80 -15.98 22.71
CA THR A 392 20.88 -15.78 21.59
C THR A 392 20.09 -17.04 21.27
N VAL A 393 18.78 -17.04 21.57
CA VAL A 393 17.84 -18.12 21.28
C VAL A 393 17.08 -17.80 20.00
N GLN A 394 17.26 -18.62 18.97
CA GLN A 394 16.56 -18.49 17.69
C GLN A 394 15.48 -19.55 17.61
N ILE A 395 14.22 -19.15 17.53
CA ILE A 395 13.10 -20.09 17.33
C ILE A 395 12.55 -20.00 15.92
N PHE A 396 11.99 -21.10 15.47
CA PHE A 396 11.40 -21.27 14.17
C PHE A 396 10.00 -21.82 14.37
N ASN A 397 9.01 -21.09 13.86
CA ASN A 397 7.63 -21.60 13.82
C ASN A 397 7.48 -22.66 12.72
N SER A 398 6.28 -23.21 12.57
CA SER A 398 5.97 -24.22 11.55
C SER A 398 6.21 -23.75 10.11
N SER A 399 6.24 -22.44 9.87
CA SER A 399 6.54 -21.80 8.57
C SER A 399 8.03 -21.47 8.38
N ASN A 400 8.91 -21.95 9.26
CA ASN A 400 10.35 -21.65 9.30
C ASN A 400 10.70 -20.15 9.44
N LEU A 401 9.72 -19.31 9.78
CA LEU A 401 10.00 -17.92 10.11
C LEU A 401 10.76 -17.89 11.44
N ARG A 402 11.90 -17.21 11.41
CA ARG A 402 12.82 -17.14 12.54
C ARG A 402 12.51 -15.91 13.37
N SER A 403 12.22 -16.12 14.64
CA SER A 403 12.25 -15.08 15.66
C SER A 403 13.49 -15.28 16.53
N THR A 404 14.14 -14.19 16.92
CA THR A 404 15.36 -14.23 17.73
C THR A 404 15.10 -13.55 19.06
N TYR A 405 15.47 -14.22 20.14
CA TYR A 405 15.31 -13.77 21.52
C TYR A 405 16.64 -13.85 22.26
N VAL A 406 16.70 -13.20 23.42
CA VAL A 406 17.86 -13.26 24.30
C VAL A 406 17.45 -13.97 25.58
N GLY A 407 18.09 -15.11 25.85
CA GLY A 407 18.02 -15.83 27.12
C GLY A 407 19.18 -15.45 28.05
N GLN A 408 19.09 -15.87 29.31
CA GLN A 408 20.16 -15.70 30.28
C GLN A 408 21.08 -16.92 30.30
N ILE A 409 22.33 -16.73 29.90
CA ILE A 409 23.34 -17.78 29.88
C ILE A 409 24.11 -17.83 31.21
N ASN A 410 24.43 -19.05 31.68
CA ASN A 410 25.28 -19.23 32.84
C ASN A 410 26.76 -19.00 32.51
N ALA A 411 27.57 -18.72 33.53
CA ALA A 411 29.01 -18.42 33.36
C ALA A 411 29.84 -19.58 32.77
N SER A 412 29.27 -20.78 32.67
CA SER A 412 29.92 -21.97 32.10
C SER A 412 29.41 -22.31 30.70
N GLU A 413 28.60 -21.46 30.08
CA GLU A 413 28.04 -21.61 28.73
C GLU A 413 27.39 -22.96 28.45
N THR A 414 26.79 -23.57 29.47
CA THR A 414 26.20 -24.92 29.41
C THR A 414 24.70 -24.92 29.62
N GLN A 415 24.14 -23.78 30.01
CA GLN A 415 22.72 -23.63 30.25
C GLN A 415 22.26 -22.21 29.90
N VAL A 416 21.15 -22.10 29.16
CA VAL A 416 20.45 -20.85 28.85
C VAL A 416 19.04 -20.95 29.41
N THR A 417 18.63 -19.95 30.21
CA THR A 417 17.26 -19.83 30.69
C THR A 417 16.54 -18.79 29.86
N TRP A 418 15.42 -19.16 29.25
CA TRP A 418 14.66 -18.30 28.34
C TRP A 418 13.21 -18.19 28.81
N LEU A 419 12.77 -16.97 29.09
CA LEU A 419 11.38 -16.66 29.41
C LEU A 419 10.57 -16.65 28.11
N ILE A 420 9.52 -17.47 28.03
CA ILE A 420 8.68 -17.61 26.86
C ILE A 420 7.83 -16.34 26.70
N PRO A 421 8.01 -15.58 25.60
CA PRO A 421 7.27 -14.36 25.33
C PRO A 421 5.75 -14.55 25.29
N ALA A 422 5.00 -13.55 25.78
CA ALA A 422 3.54 -13.59 25.90
C ALA A 422 2.81 -13.67 24.55
N ASP A 423 3.47 -13.26 23.48
CA ASP A 423 3.01 -13.17 22.09
C ASP A 423 3.27 -14.45 21.27
N LEU A 424 3.93 -15.47 21.84
CA LEU A 424 4.11 -16.74 21.14
C LEU A 424 2.81 -17.54 21.07
N ALA A 425 2.27 -17.67 19.86
CA ALA A 425 1.07 -18.44 19.57
C ALA A 425 1.22 -19.94 19.94
N ASN A 426 0.09 -20.60 20.21
CA ASN A 426 0.08 -22.04 20.45
C ASN A 426 0.54 -22.79 19.20
N GLY A 427 1.47 -23.72 19.36
CA GLY A 427 2.05 -24.41 18.21
C GLY A 427 3.32 -25.18 18.53
N SER A 428 3.77 -25.96 17.55
CA SER A 428 5.05 -26.64 17.62
C SER A 428 6.14 -25.76 17.05
N TYR A 429 7.22 -25.59 17.81
CA TYR A 429 8.37 -24.78 17.46
C TYR A 429 9.63 -25.63 17.49
N ARG A 430 10.68 -25.12 16.82
CA ARG A 430 12.03 -25.63 16.97
C ARG A 430 12.94 -24.47 17.33
N LEU A 431 13.86 -24.69 18.24
CA LEU A 431 14.83 -23.67 18.64
C LEU A 431 16.25 -24.14 18.44
N ARG A 432 17.15 -23.20 18.18
CA ARG A 432 18.60 -23.37 18.26
C ARG A 432 19.20 -22.14 18.93
N VAL A 433 20.45 -22.23 19.33
CA VAL A 433 21.15 -21.15 20.04
C VAL A 433 22.40 -20.78 19.27
N GLY A 434 22.70 -19.49 19.12
CA GLY A 434 23.90 -19.01 18.45
C GLY A 434 23.85 -17.53 18.06
N PRO A 435 25.00 -16.82 18.08
CA PRO A 435 25.03 -15.36 17.95
C PRO A 435 24.74 -14.86 16.53
N ASN A 436 24.80 -15.72 15.51
CA ASN A 436 24.62 -15.31 14.11
C ASN A 436 24.07 -16.45 13.22
N LEU A 437 24.09 -16.23 11.90
CA LEU A 437 23.48 -17.13 10.91
C LEU A 437 24.37 -18.31 10.52
N THR A 438 25.64 -18.33 10.93
CA THR A 438 26.65 -19.31 10.52
C THR A 438 27.29 -20.06 11.69
N ASP A 439 27.19 -19.56 12.92
CA ASP A 439 27.55 -20.23 14.19
C ASP A 439 26.29 -20.42 15.06
N TYR A 440 25.78 -21.65 15.10
CA TYR A 440 24.59 -22.02 15.86
C TYR A 440 24.60 -23.51 16.25
N SER A 441 23.75 -23.88 17.22
CA SER A 441 23.58 -25.25 17.72
C SER A 441 22.73 -26.16 16.82
N ASN A 442 22.66 -27.46 17.13
CA ASN A 442 21.57 -28.31 16.65
C ASN A 442 20.18 -27.74 17.05
N LEU A 443 19.16 -28.07 16.27
CA LEU A 443 17.77 -27.67 16.49
C LEU A 443 17.06 -28.66 17.42
N MET A 444 16.33 -28.16 18.41
CA MET A 444 15.54 -28.94 19.35
C MET A 444 14.06 -28.51 19.31
N PRO A 445 13.10 -29.45 19.25
CA PRO A 445 11.68 -29.13 19.22
C PRO A 445 11.10 -28.86 20.60
N PHE A 446 10.10 -27.98 20.66
CA PHE A 446 9.26 -27.76 21.84
C PHE A 446 7.86 -27.30 21.41
N THR A 447 6.92 -27.21 22.35
CA THR A 447 5.52 -26.88 22.05
C THR A 447 5.01 -25.80 22.98
N ILE A 448 4.29 -24.83 22.41
CA ILE A 448 3.47 -23.87 23.15
C ILE A 448 2.02 -24.39 23.20
N THR A 449 1.43 -24.58 24.38
CA THR A 449 0.05 -25.12 24.51
C THR A 449 -0.91 -24.21 25.29
N GLY A 450 -2.08 -23.96 24.69
CA GLY A 450 -3.29 -23.35 25.25
C GLY A 450 -4.52 -23.85 24.46
N SER A 451 -5.65 -24.08 25.12
CA SER A 451 -6.69 -25.08 24.80
C SER A 451 -7.42 -25.03 23.43
N THR A 452 -7.90 -26.20 22.99
CA THR A 452 -8.19 -26.72 21.63
C THR A 452 -9.68 -26.93 21.26
N VAL A 453 -10.02 -27.06 19.95
CA VAL A 453 -11.09 -27.94 19.39
C VAL A 453 -10.64 -28.60 18.04
N PRO A 454 -10.99 -29.87 17.70
CA PRO A 454 -10.32 -30.76 16.72
C PRO A 454 -10.98 -30.85 15.29
N PRO A 455 -10.41 -31.59 14.30
CA PRO A 455 -10.64 -31.39 12.85
C PRO A 455 -11.76 -32.27 12.20
N PRO A 456 -12.33 -31.89 11.03
CA PRO A 456 -13.29 -32.71 10.25
C PRO A 456 -12.68 -33.47 9.04
N PRO A 457 -13.42 -34.43 8.43
CA PRO A 457 -12.94 -35.53 7.54
C PRO A 457 -12.99 -35.21 6.00
N PRO A 458 -12.49 -36.08 5.09
CA PRO A 458 -12.08 -35.68 3.73
C PRO A 458 -13.22 -35.67 2.66
N PRO A 459 -13.05 -34.92 1.54
CA PRO A 459 -14.11 -34.71 0.54
C PRO A 459 -14.14 -35.73 -0.62
N PRO A 460 -15.29 -35.90 -1.31
CA PRO A 460 -15.45 -36.79 -2.48
C PRO A 460 -15.12 -36.11 -3.83
N PRO A 461 -14.96 -36.86 -4.94
CA PRO A 461 -14.29 -36.38 -6.16
C PRO A 461 -15.21 -35.63 -7.16
N PRO A 462 -14.65 -34.83 -8.09
CA PRO A 462 -15.39 -33.87 -8.91
C PRO A 462 -15.90 -34.45 -10.26
N PRO A 463 -16.96 -33.86 -10.86
CA PRO A 463 -17.40 -34.12 -12.24
C PRO A 463 -16.76 -33.14 -13.26
N PRO A 464 -16.82 -33.42 -14.59
CA PRO A 464 -16.01 -32.75 -15.62
C PRO A 464 -16.65 -31.46 -16.18
N PRO A 465 -15.88 -30.61 -16.91
CA PRO A 465 -16.22 -29.22 -17.20
C PRO A 465 -17.12 -29.03 -18.44
N ILE A 466 -17.94 -27.96 -18.42
CA ILE A 466 -18.73 -27.46 -19.56
C ILE A 466 -18.39 -25.97 -19.78
N ASP A 467 -18.24 -25.60 -21.05
CA ASP A 467 -17.92 -24.27 -21.60
C ASP A 467 -19.21 -23.48 -21.95
N TYR A 468 -19.30 -22.21 -21.55
CA TYR A 468 -20.28 -21.25 -22.05
C TYR A 468 -19.73 -19.80 -21.97
N SER A 469 -19.70 -19.10 -23.10
CA SER A 469 -19.72 -17.63 -23.18
C SER A 469 -21.02 -17.21 -23.89
N PRO A 470 -21.94 -16.47 -23.27
CA PRO A 470 -23.21 -16.07 -23.90
C PRO A 470 -23.13 -14.66 -24.53
N GLU A 471 -23.71 -14.50 -25.74
CA GLU A 471 -23.96 -13.20 -26.36
C GLU A 471 -25.22 -12.53 -25.76
N ILE A 472 -25.20 -11.19 -25.63
CA ILE A 472 -26.30 -10.39 -25.07
C ILE A 472 -27.54 -10.46 -25.98
N PRO A 473 -28.73 -10.85 -25.49
CA PRO A 473 -29.95 -10.91 -26.29
C PRO A 473 -30.48 -9.54 -26.73
N ASP A 474 -30.99 -9.44 -27.96
CA ASP A 474 -31.48 -8.20 -28.61
C ASP A 474 -32.62 -7.46 -27.89
N TRP A 475 -33.23 -8.05 -26.85
CA TRP A 475 -34.31 -7.45 -26.06
C TRP A 475 -33.83 -6.77 -24.78
N VAL A 476 -32.53 -6.85 -24.48
CA VAL A 476 -31.90 -6.18 -23.33
C VAL A 476 -31.37 -4.81 -23.76
N ASP A 477 -31.89 -3.73 -23.16
CA ASP A 477 -31.41 -2.36 -23.40
C ASP A 477 -30.43 -1.92 -22.30
N CYS A 478 -29.15 -1.76 -22.66
CA CYS A 478 -28.09 -1.34 -21.74
C CYS A 478 -27.87 0.19 -21.70
N SER A 479 -28.74 0.99 -22.33
CA SER A 479 -28.58 2.45 -22.38
C SER A 479 -28.98 3.18 -21.08
N ALA A 480 -29.78 2.54 -20.22
CA ALA A 480 -30.15 3.07 -18.90
C ALA A 480 -30.55 1.95 -17.92
N ILE A 481 -30.36 2.20 -16.62
CA ILE A 481 -30.78 1.28 -15.55
C ILE A 481 -32.32 1.22 -15.52
N PRO A 482 -32.94 0.02 -15.49
CA PRO A 482 -34.40 -0.09 -15.44
C PRO A 482 -34.97 0.48 -14.13
N GLU A 483 -36.07 1.23 -14.21
CA GLU A 483 -36.81 1.72 -13.03
C GLU A 483 -37.50 0.57 -12.26
N ASP A 484 -37.72 -0.57 -12.92
CA ASP A 484 -38.26 -1.78 -12.31
C ASP A 484 -37.13 -2.63 -11.70
N LEU A 485 -37.05 -2.62 -10.37
CA LEU A 485 -36.04 -3.35 -9.60
C LEU A 485 -36.06 -4.88 -9.81
N THR A 486 -37.16 -5.44 -10.33
CA THR A 486 -37.24 -6.87 -10.63
C THR A 486 -36.44 -7.27 -11.87
N LEU A 487 -36.14 -6.30 -12.74
CA LEU A 487 -35.33 -6.48 -13.95
C LEU A 487 -33.85 -6.14 -13.72
N LEU A 488 -33.51 -5.56 -12.55
CA LEU A 488 -32.16 -5.10 -12.22
C LEU A 488 -31.14 -6.25 -12.18
N SER A 489 -31.54 -7.44 -11.73
CA SER A 489 -30.66 -8.62 -11.71
C SER A 489 -30.35 -9.14 -13.11
N GLU A 490 -31.31 -9.09 -14.04
CA GLU A 490 -31.11 -9.49 -15.43
C GLU A 490 -30.31 -8.44 -16.21
N TRP A 491 -30.56 -7.15 -15.95
CA TRP A 491 -29.78 -6.05 -16.51
C TRP A 491 -28.32 -6.09 -16.06
N ASN A 492 -28.05 -6.31 -14.76
CA ASN A 492 -26.69 -6.48 -14.26
C ASN A 492 -25.97 -7.68 -14.88
N PHE A 493 -26.70 -8.79 -15.07
CA PHE A 493 -26.16 -10.01 -15.65
C PHE A 493 -25.75 -9.82 -17.12
N TRP A 494 -26.55 -9.11 -17.92
CA TRP A 494 -26.28 -8.93 -19.36
C TRP A 494 -25.48 -7.65 -19.70
N CYS A 495 -25.71 -6.53 -19.01
CA CYS A 495 -25.08 -5.24 -19.30
C CYS A 495 -23.79 -4.98 -18.50
N GLY A 496 -23.56 -5.70 -17.41
CA GLY A 496 -22.35 -5.59 -16.58
C GLY A 496 -21.06 -6.10 -17.25
N ILE A 497 -21.15 -6.60 -18.49
CA ILE A 497 -20.05 -7.22 -19.23
C ILE A 497 -19.47 -6.32 -20.34
N THR A 498 -19.95 -5.07 -20.49
CA THR A 498 -19.38 -4.09 -21.43
C THR A 498 -18.83 -2.86 -20.69
N PRO A 499 -17.63 -2.33 -21.05
CA PRO A 499 -17.07 -1.15 -20.40
C PRO A 499 -17.88 0.10 -20.76
N GLN A 500 -18.51 0.73 -19.77
CA GLN A 500 -18.96 2.12 -19.88
C GLN A 500 -17.84 3.05 -19.37
N PRO A 501 -17.62 4.23 -19.98
CA PRO A 501 -16.71 5.22 -19.42
C PRO A 501 -17.20 5.63 -18.01
N PRO A 502 -16.30 5.76 -17.03
CA PRO A 502 -16.71 6.15 -15.68
C PRO A 502 -17.34 7.56 -15.72
N PRO A 503 -18.40 7.81 -14.94
CA PRO A 503 -18.91 9.16 -14.76
C PRO A 503 -17.79 10.06 -14.21
N PRO A 504 -17.78 11.37 -14.55
CA PRO A 504 -16.82 12.30 -13.97
C PRO A 504 -16.91 12.26 -12.44
N PRO A 505 -15.78 12.31 -11.72
CA PRO A 505 -15.79 12.28 -10.26
C PRO A 505 -16.64 13.43 -9.72
N PRO A 506 -17.40 13.22 -8.63
CA PRO A 506 -18.14 14.29 -7.96
C PRO A 506 -17.22 15.49 -7.61
N PRO A 507 -17.76 16.71 -7.52
CA PRO A 507 -16.98 17.89 -7.15
C PRO A 507 -16.15 17.66 -5.88
N GLY A 508 -14.89 18.08 -5.89
CA GLY A 508 -13.98 17.94 -4.74
C GLY A 508 -13.37 16.55 -4.53
N GLN A 509 -13.63 15.57 -5.40
CA GLN A 509 -12.95 14.24 -5.38
C GLN A 509 -11.86 14.10 -6.46
N ASP A 510 -11.54 15.20 -7.15
CA ASP A 510 -10.46 15.29 -8.13
C ASP A 510 -9.42 16.30 -7.61
N PRO A 511 -8.21 15.85 -7.20
CA PRO A 511 -7.12 16.73 -6.78
C PRO A 511 -6.72 17.79 -7.81
N SER A 512 -7.01 17.56 -9.10
CA SER A 512 -6.78 18.54 -10.16
C SER A 512 -7.87 19.63 -10.26
N ASN A 513 -8.98 19.48 -9.53
CA ASN A 513 -10.10 20.41 -9.48
C ASN A 513 -10.67 20.56 -8.05
N PRO A 514 -9.93 21.21 -7.13
CA PRO A 514 -10.37 21.38 -5.75
C PRO A 514 -11.61 22.29 -5.65
N LEU A 515 -12.42 22.03 -4.63
CA LEU A 515 -13.65 22.79 -4.34
C LEU A 515 -13.34 24.08 -3.60
N SER A 516 -14.00 25.17 -3.96
CA SER A 516 -13.86 26.44 -3.23
C SER A 516 -14.79 26.48 -2.02
N LEU A 517 -14.20 26.69 -0.84
CA LEU A 517 -14.95 26.82 0.42
C LEU A 517 -15.14 28.30 0.82
N PRO A 518 -16.18 28.62 1.61
CA PRO A 518 -16.41 29.98 2.11
C PRO A 518 -15.22 30.53 2.93
N GLY A 519 -15.01 31.85 2.88
CA GLY A 519 -13.91 32.50 3.60
C GLY A 519 -12.55 32.37 2.88
N SER A 520 -11.63 33.27 3.21
CA SER A 520 -10.33 33.34 2.54
C SER A 520 -9.31 32.40 3.13
N GLY A 521 -9.49 31.94 4.37
CA GLY A 521 -8.52 31.05 5.04
C GLY A 521 -7.16 31.71 5.36
N ALA A 522 -7.04 33.00 5.08
CA ALA A 522 -5.80 33.77 5.15
C ALA A 522 -5.11 33.70 6.52
N TYR A 523 -5.89 33.66 7.59
CA TYR A 523 -5.41 33.59 8.97
C TYR A 523 -5.84 32.30 9.67
N GLY A 524 -6.09 31.25 8.91
CA GLY A 524 -6.39 29.92 9.43
C GLY A 524 -7.77 29.39 9.04
N MET A 525 -7.86 28.07 9.09
CA MET A 525 -9.05 27.29 8.82
C MET A 525 -9.00 26.00 9.63
N SER A 526 -10.16 25.45 9.95
CA SER A 526 -10.29 24.20 10.68
C SER A 526 -11.61 23.50 10.33
N MET A 527 -11.62 22.18 10.39
CA MET A 527 -12.79 21.33 10.18
C MET A 527 -12.87 20.25 11.24
N ALA A 528 -14.07 19.92 11.68
CA ALA A 528 -14.34 18.78 12.56
C ALA A 528 -15.45 17.91 11.99
N TYR A 529 -15.21 16.60 11.95
CA TYR A 529 -16.18 15.62 11.49
C TYR A 529 -17.23 15.35 12.57
N ASN A 530 -18.50 15.44 12.18
CA ASN A 530 -19.65 14.96 12.92
C ASN A 530 -20.12 13.62 12.32
N PRO A 531 -19.78 12.48 12.95
CA PRO A 531 -20.23 11.16 12.51
C PRO A 531 -21.73 10.91 12.66
N THR A 532 -22.43 11.66 13.53
CA THR A 532 -23.85 11.46 13.80
C THR A 532 -24.70 11.84 12.58
N ASN A 533 -24.32 12.92 11.91
CA ASN A 533 -25.05 13.45 10.75
C ASN A 533 -24.30 13.29 9.42
N ASN A 534 -23.12 12.68 9.42
CA ASN A 534 -22.22 12.61 8.26
C ASN A 534 -21.91 14.00 7.69
N THR A 535 -21.55 14.95 8.56
CA THR A 535 -21.24 16.33 8.17
C THR A 535 -19.94 16.81 8.77
N PHE A 536 -19.38 17.89 8.22
CA PHE A 536 -18.32 18.65 8.85
C PHE A 536 -18.84 20.01 9.30
N LEU A 537 -18.37 20.49 10.46
CA LEU A 537 -18.34 21.93 10.70
C LEU A 537 -16.99 22.45 10.20
N TYR A 538 -17.03 23.27 9.15
CA TYR A 538 -15.90 24.01 8.62
C TYR A 538 -15.92 25.45 9.15
N VAL A 539 -14.76 25.95 9.57
CA VAL A 539 -14.58 27.32 10.06
C VAL A 539 -13.34 27.93 9.40
N SER A 540 -13.46 29.16 8.91
CA SER A 540 -12.40 29.87 8.23
C SER A 540 -12.46 31.37 8.48
N THR A 541 -11.30 32.02 8.37
CA THR A 541 -11.20 33.47 8.49
C THR A 541 -11.67 34.16 7.20
N GLU A 542 -12.34 35.30 7.34
CA GLU A 542 -12.74 36.19 6.27
C GLU A 542 -12.25 37.61 6.56
N GLY A 543 -11.46 38.19 5.65
CA GLY A 543 -10.98 39.57 5.74
C GLY A 543 -12.08 40.59 5.39
N ILE A 544 -12.26 41.62 6.22
CA ILE A 544 -13.39 42.57 6.11
C ILE A 544 -12.91 44.03 5.86
N GLY A 545 -11.61 44.26 5.74
CA GLY A 545 -11.01 45.60 5.59
C GLY A 545 -10.42 45.92 4.21
N THR A 546 -10.00 47.18 4.02
CA THR A 546 -9.09 47.58 2.92
C THR A 546 -7.85 48.26 3.50
N PRO A 547 -6.64 47.66 3.40
CA PRO A 547 -6.40 46.31 2.87
C PRO A 547 -7.02 45.21 3.77
N PRO A 548 -7.39 44.05 3.21
CA PRO A 548 -8.13 42.97 3.89
C PRO A 548 -7.39 42.28 5.05
N ASN A 549 -6.19 42.74 5.36
CA ASN A 549 -5.29 42.22 6.39
C ASN A 549 -5.35 42.96 7.74
N VAL A 550 -6.25 43.95 7.91
CA VAL A 550 -6.33 44.76 9.13
C VAL A 550 -7.48 44.34 10.06
N GLN A 551 -8.54 43.73 9.51
CA GLN A 551 -9.71 43.25 10.25
C GLN A 551 -10.20 41.94 9.65
N SER A 552 -10.56 40.98 10.50
CA SER A 552 -11.03 39.65 10.11
C SER A 552 -12.12 39.16 11.04
N ARG A 553 -13.07 38.41 10.49
CA ARG A 553 -14.06 37.63 11.26
C ARG A 553 -13.96 36.15 10.90
N LEU A 554 -14.72 35.34 11.61
CA LEU A 554 -14.85 33.92 11.39
C LEU A 554 -16.18 33.58 10.73
N ILE A 555 -16.09 32.81 9.67
CA ILE A 555 -17.24 32.25 8.95
C ILE A 555 -17.23 30.74 9.15
N GLY A 556 -18.38 30.19 9.50
CA GLY A 556 -18.64 28.77 9.58
C GLY A 556 -19.55 28.30 8.44
N ALA A 557 -19.44 27.03 8.09
CA ALA A 557 -20.37 26.34 7.19
C ALA A 557 -20.48 24.87 7.60
N ILE A 558 -21.68 24.30 7.49
CA ILE A 558 -21.86 22.86 7.55
C ILE A 558 -21.61 22.31 6.16
N LEU A 559 -20.74 21.31 6.05
CA LEU A 559 -20.43 20.63 4.80
C LEU A 559 -20.95 19.19 4.85
N ASP A 560 -21.44 18.69 3.72
CA ASP A 560 -21.67 17.27 3.53
C ASP A 560 -20.33 16.51 3.53
N ALA A 561 -20.23 15.38 4.22
CA ALA A 561 -18.98 14.66 4.35
C ALA A 561 -18.60 13.81 3.13
N ASP A 562 -19.51 13.62 2.17
CA ASP A 562 -19.28 12.80 0.99
C ASP A 562 -18.82 13.63 -0.22
N ASP A 563 -19.23 14.89 -0.32
CA ASP A 563 -18.91 15.78 -1.45
C ASP A 563 -18.45 17.22 -1.06
N LEU A 564 -18.32 17.52 0.24
CA LEU A 564 -17.98 18.84 0.78
C LEU A 564 -18.96 19.97 0.42
N ALA A 565 -20.16 19.65 -0.09
CA ALA A 565 -21.13 20.67 -0.44
C ALA A 565 -21.64 21.42 0.80
N VAL A 566 -21.78 22.75 0.67
CA VAL A 566 -22.27 23.61 1.76
C VAL A 566 -23.78 23.38 1.98
N ILE A 567 -24.14 22.98 3.20
CA ILE A 567 -25.52 22.76 3.64
C ILE A 567 -26.02 24.02 4.37
N GLY A 568 -27.16 24.57 3.96
CA GLY A 568 -27.82 25.68 4.67
C GLY A 568 -27.16 27.06 4.54
N GLY A 569 -25.98 27.14 3.92
CA GLY A 569 -25.20 28.37 3.72
C GLY A 569 -24.15 28.61 4.79
N SER A 570 -23.39 29.70 4.65
CA SER A 570 -22.38 30.10 5.64
C SER A 570 -22.96 31.04 6.70
N PHE A 571 -22.36 31.04 7.89
CA PHE A 571 -22.80 31.82 9.05
C PHE A 571 -21.62 32.43 9.81
N ARG A 572 -21.89 33.48 10.60
CA ARG A 572 -20.86 34.13 11.42
C ARG A 572 -20.63 33.35 12.72
N VAL A 573 -19.37 33.09 13.05
CA VAL A 573 -18.97 32.31 14.23
C VAL A 573 -18.77 33.22 15.44
N ASP A 574 -17.95 34.26 15.29
CA ASP A 574 -17.64 35.24 16.34
C ASP A 574 -18.72 36.32 16.48
N GLN A 575 -18.70 37.04 17.61
CA GLN A 575 -19.54 38.21 17.85
C GLN A 575 -18.73 39.53 17.94
N GLY A 576 -17.43 39.50 17.64
CA GLY A 576 -16.52 40.65 17.78
C GLY A 576 -16.23 41.33 16.46
N ASP A 577 -16.12 42.67 16.45
CA ASP A 577 -15.92 43.43 15.21
C ASP A 577 -14.45 43.87 14.98
N GLU A 578 -13.49 43.27 15.71
CA GLU A 578 -12.06 43.55 15.54
C GLU A 578 -11.35 42.48 14.70
N PHE A 579 -10.29 41.84 15.24
CA PHE A 579 -9.51 40.82 14.57
C PHE A 579 -9.77 39.46 15.23
N ALA A 580 -10.26 38.50 14.45
CA ALA A 580 -10.41 37.10 14.82
C ALA A 580 -9.63 36.19 13.85
N ALA A 581 -8.83 35.26 14.39
CA ALA A 581 -7.91 34.42 13.61
C ALA A 581 -7.63 33.06 14.25
N SER A 582 -6.94 32.20 13.51
CA SER A 582 -6.50 30.87 13.92
C SER A 582 -7.63 30.00 14.48
N PRO A 583 -8.80 29.90 13.82
CA PRO A 583 -9.91 29.12 14.36
C PRO A 583 -9.53 27.63 14.44
N GLN A 584 -9.94 26.97 15.52
CA GLN A 584 -9.93 25.52 15.64
C GLN A 584 -11.30 25.02 16.08
N VAL A 585 -11.70 23.87 15.54
CA VAL A 585 -12.98 23.27 15.85
C VAL A 585 -12.80 21.79 16.20
N VAL A 586 -13.54 21.32 17.21
CA VAL A 586 -13.64 19.90 17.53
C VAL A 586 -15.08 19.52 17.84
N TYR A 587 -15.46 18.31 17.44
CA TYR A 587 -16.78 17.74 17.69
C TYR A 587 -16.81 17.00 19.02
N ASN A 588 -17.88 17.23 19.79
CA ASN A 588 -18.22 16.47 20.99
C ASN A 588 -19.40 15.56 20.67
N PRO A 589 -19.17 14.25 20.53
CA PRO A 589 -20.23 13.31 20.24
C PRO A 589 -21.21 13.08 21.39
N ASP A 590 -20.82 13.35 22.64
CA ASP A 590 -21.65 13.06 23.81
C ASP A 590 -22.84 14.03 23.97
N GLN A 591 -22.78 15.17 23.28
CA GLN A 591 -23.81 16.22 23.32
C GLN A 591 -24.21 16.70 21.91
N ASP A 592 -23.70 16.06 20.86
CA ASP A 592 -23.93 16.41 19.46
C ASP A 592 -23.71 17.91 19.17
N GLN A 593 -22.53 18.40 19.60
CA GLN A 593 -22.18 19.81 19.50
C GLN A 593 -20.69 20.00 19.19
N PHE A 594 -20.33 21.17 18.69
CA PHE A 594 -18.96 21.57 18.42
C PHE A 594 -18.52 22.65 19.40
N LEU A 595 -17.23 22.67 19.73
CA LEU A 595 -16.58 23.85 20.28
C LEU A 595 -15.68 24.45 19.19
N VAL A 596 -15.89 25.74 18.90
CA VAL A 596 -14.98 26.53 18.07
C VAL A 596 -14.21 27.47 18.99
N VAL A 597 -12.89 27.51 18.86
CA VAL A 597 -11.99 28.42 19.61
C VAL A 597 -11.12 29.23 18.66
N TRP A 598 -10.76 30.45 19.02
CA TRP A 598 -9.98 31.33 18.16
C TRP A 598 -9.23 32.41 18.94
N GLU A 599 -8.25 33.03 18.28
CA GLU A 599 -7.56 34.21 18.77
C GLU A 599 -8.35 35.47 18.43
N ASP A 600 -8.53 36.36 19.40
CA ASP A 600 -9.35 37.57 19.25
C ASP A 600 -8.67 38.79 19.89
N SER A 601 -8.71 39.93 19.20
CA SER A 601 -8.12 41.19 19.68
C SER A 601 -9.12 42.12 20.37
N ARG A 602 -10.43 41.81 20.41
CA ARG A 602 -11.50 42.74 20.82
C ARG A 602 -11.38 43.37 22.20
N ALA A 603 -10.42 42.91 23.01
CA ALA A 603 -10.05 43.54 24.27
C ALA A 603 -9.32 44.89 24.10
N GLY A 604 -8.93 45.29 22.88
CA GLY A 604 -8.57 46.67 22.52
C GLY A 604 -7.20 47.17 23.02
N ASN A 605 -6.32 46.27 23.46
CA ASN A 605 -5.01 46.58 24.06
C ASN A 605 -3.81 46.10 23.22
N ASN A 606 -4.00 45.84 21.91
CA ASN A 606 -3.08 45.15 21.01
C ASN A 606 -2.69 43.73 21.45
N ARG A 607 -3.52 43.05 22.25
CA ARG A 607 -3.25 41.69 22.75
C ARG A 607 -4.21 40.69 22.14
N ARG A 608 -3.74 39.44 22.05
CA ARG A 608 -4.55 38.29 21.65
C ARG A 608 -5.03 37.55 22.90
N HIS A 609 -6.34 37.37 22.99
CA HIS A 609 -6.99 36.49 23.96
C HIS A 609 -7.63 35.32 23.21
N ILE A 610 -7.91 34.23 23.91
CA ILE A 610 -8.56 33.07 23.30
C ILE A 610 -10.03 33.08 23.69
N TYR A 611 -10.88 33.10 22.68
CA TYR A 611 -12.33 33.00 22.81
C TYR A 611 -12.81 31.65 22.30
N GLY A 612 -14.00 31.27 22.71
CA GLY A 612 -14.69 30.14 22.11
C GLY A 612 -16.20 30.27 22.15
N ARG A 613 -16.86 29.41 21.40
CA ARG A 613 -18.31 29.33 21.31
C ARG A 613 -18.74 27.91 20.96
N LEU A 614 -19.82 27.48 21.60
CA LEU A 614 -20.47 26.20 21.32
C LEU A 614 -21.46 26.33 20.18
N PHE A 615 -21.54 25.30 19.34
CA PHE A 615 -22.47 25.20 18.22
C PHE A 615 -23.16 23.84 18.23
N GLY A 616 -24.44 23.80 17.89
CA GLY A 616 -25.15 22.54 17.64
C GLY A 616 -24.66 21.87 16.37
N ALA A 617 -25.06 20.62 16.18
CA ALA A 617 -24.73 19.82 15.00
C ALA A 617 -25.14 20.44 13.66
N ASP A 618 -26.12 21.34 13.67
CA ASP A 618 -26.64 22.08 12.52
C ASP A 618 -25.93 23.43 12.29
N GLY A 619 -24.90 23.75 13.09
CA GLY A 619 -24.19 25.03 13.04
C GLY A 619 -24.91 26.18 13.75
N SER A 620 -26.01 25.91 14.46
CA SER A 620 -26.67 26.94 15.27
C SER A 620 -25.85 27.25 16.54
N PRO A 621 -25.67 28.52 16.93
CA PRO A 621 -24.89 28.85 18.11
C PRO A 621 -25.63 28.50 19.41
N LEU A 622 -24.95 27.79 20.31
CA LEU A 622 -25.46 27.41 21.64
C LEU A 622 -25.07 28.45 22.69
N GLY A 623 -25.48 29.70 22.45
CA GLY A 623 -25.19 30.84 23.33
C GLY A 623 -24.26 31.89 22.72
N ASN A 624 -23.72 32.76 23.57
CA ASN A 624 -22.75 33.78 23.20
C ASN A 624 -21.33 33.20 23.19
N ASP A 625 -20.42 33.88 22.51
CA ASP A 625 -18.99 33.61 22.70
C ASP A 625 -18.52 34.01 24.10
N PHE A 626 -17.45 33.36 24.57
CA PHE A 626 -16.90 33.56 25.91
C PHE A 626 -15.37 33.51 25.88
N VAL A 627 -14.75 34.21 26.82
CA VAL A 627 -13.29 34.22 26.97
C VAL A 627 -12.85 32.92 27.62
N ILE A 628 -11.99 32.15 26.94
CA ILE A 628 -11.36 30.94 27.48
C ILE A 628 -10.05 31.30 28.19
N VAL A 629 -9.26 32.20 27.58
CA VAL A 629 -7.97 32.65 28.13
C VAL A 629 -7.84 34.16 27.98
N ASP A 630 -7.60 34.85 29.09
CA ASP A 630 -7.39 36.30 29.21
C ASP A 630 -5.96 36.67 29.64
N LEU A 631 -5.02 35.71 29.51
CA LEU A 631 -3.61 35.92 29.77
C LEU A 631 -2.98 36.84 28.71
N PHE A 632 -1.87 37.45 29.11
CA PHE A 632 -1.12 38.35 28.24
C PHE A 632 -0.51 37.57 27.06
N ASP A 633 -0.82 38.00 25.83
CA ASP A 633 -0.35 37.41 24.57
C ASP A 633 -0.51 35.88 24.52
N ALA A 634 -1.75 35.42 24.71
CA ALA A 634 -2.10 34.01 24.60
C ALA A 634 -2.26 33.62 23.12
N PHE A 635 -1.40 32.71 22.63
CA PHE A 635 -1.47 32.16 21.28
C PHE A 635 -2.10 30.78 21.30
N LEU A 636 -3.08 30.55 20.43
CA LEU A 636 -3.77 29.28 20.34
C LEU A 636 -2.91 28.28 19.58
N ASN A 637 -2.69 27.10 20.15
CA ASN A 637 -1.91 26.06 19.52
C ASN A 637 -2.77 24.91 19.00
N ASP A 638 -3.62 24.36 19.86
CA ASP A 638 -4.32 23.12 19.56
C ASP A 638 -5.60 22.92 20.40
N LEU A 639 -6.54 22.13 19.89
CA LEU A 639 -7.84 21.85 20.48
C LEU A 639 -8.21 20.38 20.24
N ILE A 640 -8.48 19.65 21.32
CA ILE A 640 -8.97 18.26 21.24
C ILE A 640 -10.21 18.06 22.10
N TYR A 641 -10.94 16.99 21.81
CA TYR A 641 -11.97 16.45 22.70
C TYR A 641 -11.43 15.22 23.41
N ASP A 642 -11.41 15.27 24.74
CA ASP A 642 -11.09 14.15 25.61
C ASP A 642 -12.37 13.34 25.83
N ASP A 643 -12.50 12.25 25.08
CA ASP A 643 -13.66 11.37 25.09
C ASP A 643 -13.75 10.49 26.35
N GLY A 644 -12.64 10.28 27.06
CA GLY A 644 -12.60 9.55 28.32
C GLY A 644 -13.15 10.36 29.50
N ASN A 645 -12.82 11.64 29.55
CA ASN A 645 -13.21 12.55 30.65
C ASN A 645 -14.27 13.58 30.26
N LYS A 646 -14.79 13.52 29.02
CA LYS A 646 -15.96 14.27 28.54
C LYS A 646 -15.78 15.79 28.58
N LYS A 647 -14.63 16.26 28.12
CA LYS A 647 -14.25 17.68 28.14
C LYS A 647 -13.42 18.06 26.92
N TYR A 648 -13.55 19.30 26.52
CA TYR A 648 -12.62 19.90 25.57
C TYR A 648 -11.34 20.28 26.29
N VAL A 649 -10.23 20.26 25.57
CA VAL A 649 -8.93 20.71 26.07
C VAL A 649 -8.35 21.69 25.08
N VAL A 650 -8.01 22.88 25.55
CA VAL A 650 -7.47 23.99 24.74
C VAL A 650 -6.03 24.18 25.14
N LEU A 651 -5.10 23.91 24.23
CA LEU A 651 -3.67 24.15 24.39
C LEU A 651 -3.32 25.52 23.80
N PHE A 652 -2.55 26.28 24.57
CA PHE A 652 -2.13 27.63 24.20
C PHE A 652 -0.77 27.97 24.80
N GLU A 653 -0.18 29.06 24.32
CA GLU A 653 1.09 29.58 24.81
C GLU A 653 0.91 30.97 25.42
N ALA A 654 1.43 31.15 26.63
CA ALA A 654 1.56 32.46 27.28
C ALA A 654 2.97 32.58 27.86
N GLY A 655 3.97 32.53 26.98
CA GLY A 655 5.41 32.42 27.32
C GLY A 655 5.88 31.00 27.65
N GLU A 656 4.96 30.06 27.87
CA GLU A 656 5.19 28.63 28.09
C GLU A 656 3.94 27.83 27.63
N PRO A 657 4.03 26.52 27.35
CA PRO A 657 2.90 25.72 26.93
C PRO A 657 1.98 25.44 28.11
N MET A 658 0.70 25.80 27.95
CA MET A 658 -0.34 25.66 28.96
C MET A 658 -1.59 25.09 28.32
N PHE A 659 -2.43 24.41 29.09
CA PHE A 659 -3.75 24.03 28.63
C PHE A 659 -4.83 24.37 29.64
N ARG A 660 -6.07 24.44 29.15
CA ARG A 660 -7.26 24.63 29.96
C ARG A 660 -8.37 23.70 29.47
N THR A 661 -9.16 23.16 30.38
CA THR A 661 -10.32 22.36 30.02
C THR A 661 -11.57 23.20 29.91
N VAL A 662 -12.48 22.82 29.02
CA VAL A 662 -13.82 23.40 28.87
C VAL A 662 -14.81 22.25 28.92
N ASP A 663 -15.86 22.35 29.75
CA ASP A 663 -16.91 21.34 29.78
C ASP A 663 -17.93 21.52 28.65
N ALA A 664 -18.87 20.58 28.54
CA ALA A 664 -19.92 20.63 27.53
C ALA A 664 -20.87 21.85 27.63
N SER A 665 -20.89 22.57 28.75
CA SER A 665 -21.70 23.77 28.94
C SER A 665 -20.90 25.07 28.77
N GLY A 666 -19.60 24.98 28.46
CA GLY A 666 -18.71 26.13 28.34
C GLY A 666 -18.08 26.57 29.67
N ASN A 667 -18.23 25.82 30.76
CA ASN A 667 -17.56 26.15 32.01
C ASN A 667 -16.07 25.80 31.92
N LEU A 668 -15.24 26.67 32.50
CA LEU A 668 -13.79 26.59 32.37
C LEU A 668 -13.16 25.89 33.58
N GLY A 669 -12.30 24.92 33.32
CA GLY A 669 -11.41 24.33 34.32
C GLY A 669 -10.23 25.24 34.69
N PRO A 670 -9.29 24.76 35.52
CA PRO A 670 -8.07 25.50 35.82
C PRO A 670 -7.15 25.59 34.59
N ILE A 671 -6.32 26.64 34.55
CA ILE A 671 -5.18 26.72 33.64
C ILE A 671 -4.05 25.88 34.22
N VAL A 672 -3.50 24.98 33.42
CA VAL A 672 -2.46 24.03 33.80
C VAL A 672 -1.22 24.28 32.96
N LYS A 673 -0.06 24.40 33.62
CA LYS A 673 1.22 24.41 32.94
C LYS A 673 1.59 22.99 32.53
N VAL A 674 1.93 22.78 31.25
CA VAL A 674 2.32 21.46 30.75
C VAL A 674 3.64 21.02 31.41
N VAL A 675 4.61 21.92 31.46
CA VAL A 675 5.94 21.65 32.02
C VAL A 675 6.14 22.51 33.27
N PRO A 676 6.31 21.93 34.47
CA PRO A 676 6.39 22.69 35.72
C PRO A 676 7.58 23.66 35.81
N GLN A 677 8.71 23.32 35.20
CA GLN A 677 9.90 24.17 35.08
C GLN A 677 10.54 23.99 33.71
N LEU A 678 10.55 25.06 32.92
CA LEU A 678 11.26 25.15 31.64
C LEU A 678 12.47 26.05 31.83
N THR A 679 13.65 25.56 31.44
CA THR A 679 14.87 26.38 31.41
C THR A 679 14.88 27.30 30.20
N GLU A 680 14.56 26.77 29.01
CA GLU A 680 14.50 27.51 27.75
C GLU A 680 13.42 26.92 26.84
N TYR A 681 12.30 27.63 26.71
CA TYR A 681 11.19 27.27 25.82
C TYR A 681 11.32 28.02 24.49
N GLN A 682 11.23 27.29 23.38
CA GLN A 682 11.35 27.86 22.03
C GLN A 682 10.00 27.91 21.27
N GLY A 683 8.89 27.52 21.92
CA GLY A 683 7.54 27.55 21.32
C GLY A 683 7.03 26.21 20.79
N GLN A 684 5.85 26.27 20.17
CA GLN A 684 5.27 25.30 19.24
C GLN A 684 4.72 24.01 19.85
N GLY A 685 4.01 24.14 20.98
CA GLY A 685 3.33 23.01 21.60
C GLY A 685 2.24 22.40 20.71
N ASN A 686 2.14 21.08 20.64
CA ASN A 686 1.00 20.35 20.07
C ASN A 686 0.68 19.14 20.97
N PHE A 687 -0.55 18.66 21.00
CA PHE A 687 -0.90 17.60 21.96
C PHE A 687 -1.99 16.66 21.46
N THR A 688 -2.00 15.48 22.07
CA THR A 688 -3.02 14.47 21.82
C THR A 688 -3.47 13.83 23.14
N TYR A 689 -4.64 13.20 23.13
CA TYR A 689 -5.15 12.44 24.25
C TYR A 689 -4.81 10.95 24.07
N ASN A 690 -3.91 10.44 24.90
CA ASN A 690 -3.66 9.02 25.02
C ASN A 690 -4.77 8.39 25.88
N SER A 691 -5.77 7.81 25.19
CA SER A 691 -6.93 7.22 25.84
C SER A 691 -6.66 5.90 26.55
N ASN A 692 -5.57 5.19 26.24
CA ASN A 692 -5.19 3.96 26.95
C ASN A 692 -4.62 4.27 28.35
N LEU A 693 -3.81 5.32 28.45
CA LEU A 693 -3.19 5.73 29.71
C LEU A 693 -3.98 6.81 30.47
N ASN A 694 -4.99 7.39 29.82
CA ASN A 694 -5.72 8.55 30.31
C ASN A 694 -4.78 9.75 30.58
N GLU A 695 -3.92 10.04 29.61
CA GLU A 695 -2.89 11.09 29.69
C GLU A 695 -3.01 12.06 28.50
N TYR A 696 -2.72 13.34 28.73
CA TYR A 696 -2.40 14.29 27.66
C TYR A 696 -0.93 14.22 27.35
N TRP A 697 -0.60 13.97 26.09
CA TRP A 697 0.75 13.87 25.57
C TRP A 697 1.04 15.12 24.75
N THR A 698 1.89 16.00 25.29
CA THR A 698 2.21 17.29 24.68
C THR A 698 3.64 17.28 24.16
N VAL A 699 3.80 17.47 22.85
CA VAL A 699 5.09 17.68 22.22
C VAL A 699 5.41 19.16 22.13
N TYR A 700 6.67 19.53 22.29
CA TYR A 700 7.12 20.92 22.29
C TYR A 700 8.61 21.05 21.98
N VAL A 701 9.07 22.25 21.63
CA VAL A 701 10.49 22.53 21.38
C VAL A 701 11.15 23.14 22.63
N ALA A 702 12.29 22.56 23.04
CA ALA A 702 13.07 23.04 24.17
C ALA A 702 14.55 23.24 23.81
N GLY A 703 15.14 24.31 24.31
CA GLY A 703 16.59 24.54 24.25
C GLY A 703 17.31 23.76 25.36
N VAL A 704 18.37 23.01 25.01
CA VAL A 704 19.10 22.15 25.97
C VAL A 704 20.42 22.80 26.47
N SER A 705 20.92 23.86 25.83
CA SER A 705 22.15 24.56 26.24
C SER A 705 21.98 26.07 26.20
N GLY A 706 21.99 26.71 27.37
CA GLY A 706 21.62 28.12 27.54
C GLY A 706 22.64 29.17 27.13
N SER A 707 23.03 29.15 25.85
CA SER A 707 23.75 30.25 25.25
C SER A 707 23.24 30.49 23.84
N ASP A 708 22.58 31.64 23.64
CA ASP A 708 22.17 32.26 22.37
C ASP A 708 23.38 32.41 21.43
N THR A 709 23.79 31.29 20.84
CA THR A 709 24.96 31.13 19.98
C THR A 709 24.54 30.33 18.75
N GLN A 710 25.35 30.33 17.69
CA GLN A 710 25.10 29.52 16.48
C GLN A 710 25.10 27.99 16.73
N GLU A 711 25.35 27.54 17.97
CA GLU A 711 25.48 26.14 18.37
C GLU A 711 24.33 25.65 19.29
N GLU A 712 23.22 26.39 19.39
CA GLU A 712 22.05 26.00 20.20
C GLU A 712 21.50 24.61 19.86
N ASP A 713 21.12 23.88 20.91
CA ASP A 713 20.82 22.46 20.88
C ASP A 713 19.32 22.21 21.07
N ASP A 714 18.50 22.65 20.11
CA ASP A 714 17.03 22.49 20.18
C ASP A 714 16.62 21.01 20.12
N ARG A 715 15.58 20.65 20.86
CA ARG A 715 15.03 19.29 20.91
C ARG A 715 13.52 19.26 20.86
N ILE A 716 13.00 18.24 20.17
CA ILE A 716 11.60 17.87 20.27
C ILE A 716 11.43 17.04 21.53
N MET A 717 10.61 17.53 22.46
CA MET A 717 10.37 16.93 23.76
C MET A 717 8.90 16.53 23.88
N LEU A 718 8.63 15.48 24.66
CA LEU A 718 7.29 15.03 25.03
C LEU A 718 7.12 15.16 26.54
N MET A 719 6.07 15.83 26.98
CA MET A 719 5.61 15.86 28.36
C MET A 719 4.25 15.18 28.49
N ARG A 720 4.06 14.43 29.58
CA ARG A 720 2.82 13.71 29.85
C ARG A 720 2.12 14.31 31.06
N THR A 721 0.81 14.46 30.98
CA THR A 721 -0.03 14.98 32.06
C THR A 721 -1.19 14.03 32.28
N ASP A 722 -1.44 13.62 33.53
CA ASP A 722 -2.58 12.79 33.87
C ASP A 722 -3.87 13.58 33.65
N ALA A 723 -4.78 13.05 32.82
CA ALA A 723 -5.97 13.78 32.38
C ALA A 723 -7.01 13.97 33.50
N THR A 724 -6.92 13.22 34.60
CA THR A 724 -7.85 13.31 35.74
C THR A 724 -7.37 14.32 36.77
N THR A 725 -6.13 14.16 37.23
CA THR A 725 -5.50 14.96 38.29
C THR A 725 -4.87 16.25 37.78
N LEU A 726 -4.66 16.33 36.45
CA LEU A 726 -3.97 17.43 35.78
C LEU A 726 -2.55 17.65 36.31
N GLN A 727 -1.92 16.56 36.78
CA GLN A 727 -0.55 16.57 37.28
C GLN A 727 0.42 15.96 36.26
N PRO A 728 1.65 16.48 36.18
CA PRO A 728 2.76 15.88 35.43
C PRO A 728 2.96 14.38 35.71
N VAL A 729 3.18 13.59 34.65
CA VAL A 729 3.54 12.17 34.74
C VAL A 729 4.97 11.94 34.26
N GLY A 730 5.87 11.67 35.20
CA GLY A 730 7.28 11.41 34.89
C GLY A 730 8.06 12.67 34.47
N GLN A 731 9.21 12.44 33.86
CA GLN A 731 10.07 13.50 33.31
C GLN A 731 9.83 13.65 31.80
N PRO A 732 10.12 14.83 31.21
CA PRO A 732 10.07 15.00 29.76
C PRO A 732 10.94 13.97 29.01
N VAL A 733 10.43 13.46 27.90
CA VAL A 733 11.11 12.49 27.04
C VAL A 733 11.61 13.20 25.77
N GLN A 734 12.88 13.06 25.45
CA GLN A 734 13.43 13.60 24.20
C GLN A 734 13.06 12.67 23.02
N LEU A 735 12.36 13.22 22.03
CA LEU A 735 11.94 12.50 20.84
C LEU A 735 12.97 12.61 19.71
N SER A 736 13.52 13.80 19.45
CA SER A 736 14.50 13.96 18.37
C SER A 736 15.89 13.44 18.81
N ALA A 737 16.51 12.61 17.97
CA ALA A 737 17.92 12.25 18.02
C ALA A 737 18.81 13.32 17.36
N THR A 738 18.25 14.10 16.42
CA THR A 738 18.92 15.21 15.73
C THR A 738 18.75 16.55 16.45
N ARG A 739 19.39 17.58 15.87
CA ARG A 739 19.32 18.99 16.27
C ARG A 739 18.55 19.75 15.19
N PRO A 740 17.21 19.90 15.32
CA PRO A 740 16.45 20.79 14.44
C PRO A 740 17.08 22.19 14.54
N ALA A 741 17.73 22.66 13.48
CA ALA A 741 18.61 23.83 13.56
C ALA A 741 17.90 25.12 14.03
N ARG A 742 18.67 26.01 14.68
CA ARG A 742 18.28 27.30 15.28
C ARG A 742 17.29 28.12 14.44
N ASN A 743 16.30 28.73 15.12
CA ASN A 743 15.30 29.67 14.55
C ASN A 743 14.44 29.10 13.41
N GLY A 744 14.52 27.80 13.13
CA GLY A 744 13.67 27.11 12.19
C GLY A 744 12.54 26.44 12.95
N PHE A 745 11.48 27.20 13.24
CA PHE A 745 10.16 26.72 13.68
C PHE A 745 9.91 25.25 13.27
N ALA A 746 10.21 24.31 14.18
CA ALA A 746 10.19 22.87 13.90
C ALA A 746 8.76 22.34 13.86
N GLU A 747 7.81 23.06 14.50
CA GLU A 747 6.37 22.82 14.44
C GLU A 747 5.98 21.35 14.67
N PRO A 748 6.41 20.75 15.80
CA PRO A 748 6.10 19.35 16.05
C PRO A 748 4.59 19.14 16.12
N LYS A 749 4.11 18.05 15.52
CA LYS A 749 2.73 17.58 15.61
C LYS A 749 2.70 16.17 16.18
N ILE A 750 1.67 15.83 16.94
CA ILE A 750 1.48 14.50 17.52
C ILE A 750 0.04 14.03 17.29
N ALA A 751 -0.12 12.77 16.87
CA ALA A 751 -1.41 12.12 16.76
C ALA A 751 -1.35 10.72 17.39
N TYR A 752 -2.40 10.33 18.11
CA TYR A 752 -2.47 9.06 18.82
C TYR A 752 -3.34 8.03 18.09
N SER A 753 -2.80 6.82 17.91
CA SER A 753 -3.55 5.63 17.53
C SER A 753 -3.78 4.77 18.77
N LYS A 754 -5.04 4.70 19.21
CA LYS A 754 -5.45 3.78 20.28
C LYS A 754 -5.22 2.32 19.93
N TYR A 755 -5.36 1.98 18.64
CA TYR A 755 -5.26 0.60 18.15
C TYR A 755 -3.84 0.07 18.20
N ASP A 756 -2.87 0.92 17.88
CA ASP A 756 -1.45 0.59 17.94
C ASP A 756 -0.85 0.83 19.33
N GLY A 757 -1.59 1.50 20.23
CA GLY A 757 -1.07 1.92 21.53
C GLY A 757 0.14 2.83 21.38
N ALA A 758 0.07 3.77 20.43
CA ALA A 758 1.21 4.59 20.03
C ALA A 758 0.79 5.97 19.52
N ALA A 759 1.65 6.96 19.73
CA ALA A 759 1.54 8.26 19.10
C ALA A 759 2.68 8.47 18.10
N MET A 760 2.34 8.92 16.90
CA MET A 760 3.33 9.40 15.94
C MET A 760 3.57 10.89 16.19
N THR A 761 4.83 11.28 16.20
CA THR A 761 5.25 12.68 16.22
C THR A 761 6.02 13.01 14.95
N VAL A 762 5.71 14.13 14.31
CA VAL A 762 6.45 14.64 13.14
C VAL A 762 6.91 16.08 13.37
N TRP A 763 8.02 16.48 12.75
CA TRP A 763 8.54 17.85 12.82
C TRP A 763 9.29 18.23 11.53
N LEU A 764 9.40 19.52 11.28
CA LEU A 764 10.24 20.08 10.23
C LEU A 764 11.68 20.20 10.74
N GLU A 765 12.64 19.72 9.95
CA GLU A 765 14.06 19.87 10.22
C GLU A 765 14.76 20.49 9.01
N ARG A 766 15.49 21.59 9.24
CA ARG A 766 16.23 22.31 8.21
C ARG A 766 17.73 22.08 8.40
N GLY A 767 18.40 21.59 7.35
CA GLY A 767 19.87 21.52 7.32
C GLY A 767 20.46 20.24 7.91
N ARG A 768 19.73 19.11 7.85
CA ARG A 768 20.30 17.79 8.15
C ARG A 768 21.49 17.55 7.19
N PRO A 769 22.72 17.28 7.67
CA PRO A 769 23.90 17.24 6.81
C PRO A 769 23.75 16.22 5.66
N GLY A 770 23.73 16.71 4.42
CA GLY A 770 23.58 15.88 3.22
C GLY A 770 22.14 15.66 2.71
N GLU A 771 21.11 16.13 3.43
CA GLU A 771 19.70 15.81 3.13
C GLU A 771 18.77 17.03 2.97
N GLY A 772 19.24 18.27 3.16
CA GLY A 772 18.41 19.48 2.96
C GLY A 772 17.38 19.73 4.06
N ALA A 773 16.26 20.40 3.76
CA ALA A 773 15.13 20.58 4.67
C ALA A 773 14.06 19.51 4.41
N GLY A 774 13.46 18.93 5.45
CA GLY A 774 12.47 17.86 5.33
C GLY A 774 11.61 17.66 6.57
N VAL A 775 10.51 16.92 6.42
CA VAL A 775 9.67 16.45 7.52
C VAL A 775 10.15 15.08 7.96
N TYR A 776 10.41 14.94 9.26
CA TYR A 776 10.85 13.71 9.89
C TYR A 776 9.90 13.34 11.00
N GLY A 777 9.88 12.06 11.35
CA GLY A 777 8.99 11.55 12.37
C GLY A 777 9.62 10.51 13.26
N ARG A 778 8.94 10.26 14.38
CA ARG A 778 9.25 9.22 15.34
C ARG A 778 7.97 8.80 16.06
N THR A 779 7.87 7.52 16.33
CA THR A 779 6.73 6.94 17.05
C THR A 779 7.13 6.67 18.49
N VAL A 780 6.25 7.06 19.41
CA VAL A 780 6.33 6.78 20.85
C VAL A 780 5.18 5.86 21.24
N TYR A 781 5.50 4.71 21.81
CA TYR A 781 4.51 3.72 22.26
C TYR A 781 4.05 4.00 23.69
N ASP A 782 2.92 3.43 24.10
CA ASP A 782 2.34 3.59 25.45
C ASP A 782 3.34 3.24 26.58
N ASP A 783 4.30 2.33 26.32
CA ASP A 783 5.37 1.96 27.23
C ASP A 783 6.58 2.93 27.22
N LEU A 784 6.47 4.03 26.47
CA LEU A 784 7.49 5.05 26.20
C LEU A 784 8.70 4.55 25.41
N SER A 785 8.65 3.34 24.86
CA SER A 785 9.63 2.94 23.86
C SER A 785 9.48 3.82 22.62
N LEU A 786 10.60 4.06 21.95
CA LEU A 786 10.65 4.92 20.78
C LEU A 786 11.09 4.11 19.57
N SER A 787 10.46 4.35 18.42
CA SER A 787 10.97 3.86 17.14
C SER A 787 12.32 4.49 16.79
N GLY A 788 12.92 4.07 15.67
CA GLY A 788 13.91 4.91 15.00
C GLY A 788 13.26 6.20 14.47
N GLU A 789 14.05 7.24 14.26
CA GLU A 789 13.59 8.36 13.43
C GLU A 789 13.45 7.89 11.98
N PHE A 790 12.43 8.39 11.30
CA PHE A 790 12.17 8.08 9.90
C PHE A 790 11.93 9.36 9.10
N PRO A 791 12.35 9.40 7.82
CA PRO A 791 11.94 10.46 6.91
C PRO A 791 10.46 10.28 6.58
N VAL A 792 9.70 11.37 6.62
CA VAL A 792 8.30 11.40 6.16
C VAL A 792 8.26 11.99 4.76
N ILE A 793 8.83 13.19 4.59
CA ILE A 793 8.97 13.87 3.29
C ILE A 793 10.32 14.58 3.28
N THR A 794 11.19 14.23 2.34
CA THR A 794 12.54 14.80 2.21
C THR A 794 12.87 15.04 0.74
N PRO A 795 13.85 15.88 0.40
CA PRO A 795 14.29 16.07 -0.98
C PRO A 795 14.78 14.76 -1.65
N VAL A 796 15.10 13.74 -0.84
CA VAL A 796 15.51 12.39 -1.31
C VAL A 796 14.31 11.49 -1.59
N THR A 797 13.23 11.62 -0.81
CA THR A 797 12.01 10.79 -0.93
C THR A 797 10.97 11.43 -1.86
N SER A 798 10.99 12.76 -1.97
CA SER A 798 10.09 13.59 -2.77
C SER A 798 10.91 14.64 -3.52
N PRO A 799 11.34 14.37 -4.77
CA PRO A 799 12.17 15.29 -5.54
C PRO A 799 11.38 16.48 -6.11
N TYR A 800 10.08 16.60 -5.80
CA TYR A 800 9.23 17.71 -6.23
C TYR A 800 9.61 19.03 -5.56
N SER A 801 10.30 18.98 -4.41
CA SER A 801 10.71 20.16 -3.66
C SER A 801 11.99 19.99 -2.84
N ASP A 802 12.75 21.08 -2.70
CA ASP A 802 13.97 21.16 -1.88
C ASP A 802 13.80 21.92 -0.55
N GLN A 803 12.61 22.47 -0.27
CA GLN A 803 12.22 22.96 1.06
C GLN A 803 10.71 22.76 1.30
N TYR A 804 10.36 22.47 2.54
CA TYR A 804 9.00 22.13 2.97
C TYR A 804 8.49 23.09 4.04
N GLY A 805 7.18 23.28 4.05
CA GLY A 805 6.46 24.02 5.08
C GLY A 805 6.29 23.22 6.37
N ALA A 806 5.59 23.81 7.32
CA ALA A 806 5.24 23.13 8.56
C ALA A 806 4.25 21.98 8.31
N PRO A 807 4.49 20.79 8.91
CA PRO A 807 3.59 19.67 8.73
C PRO A 807 2.32 19.81 9.57
N GLN A 808 1.24 19.21 9.09
CA GLN A 808 0.08 18.81 9.91
C GLN A 808 0.05 17.29 9.97
N LEU A 809 -0.41 16.73 11.08
CA LEU A 809 -0.48 15.29 11.30
C LEU A 809 -1.86 14.92 11.83
N ASN A 810 -2.48 13.93 11.20
CA ASN A 810 -3.75 13.37 11.65
C ASN A 810 -3.70 11.85 11.67
N TYR A 811 -4.44 11.25 12.59
CA TYR A 811 -4.70 9.81 12.60
C TYR A 811 -6.12 9.53 12.13
N ASN A 812 -6.27 8.69 11.10
CA ASN A 812 -7.56 8.29 10.58
C ASN A 812 -8.00 6.94 11.19
N PRO A 813 -8.98 6.91 12.12
CA PRO A 813 -9.41 5.69 12.77
C PRO A 813 -10.24 4.77 11.85
N TYR A 814 -10.68 5.24 10.68
CA TYR A 814 -11.40 4.41 9.70
C TYR A 814 -10.46 3.58 8.84
N THR A 815 -9.28 4.13 8.52
CA THR A 815 -8.27 3.47 7.69
C THR A 815 -7.13 2.86 8.51
N GLY A 816 -6.94 3.31 9.76
CA GLY A 816 -5.81 2.93 10.60
C GLY A 816 -4.49 3.61 10.20
N LEU A 817 -4.54 4.63 9.34
CA LEU A 817 -3.36 5.30 8.79
C LEU A 817 -3.14 6.68 9.42
N PHE A 818 -1.88 7.09 9.45
CA PHE A 818 -1.49 8.48 9.70
C PHE A 818 -1.40 9.24 8.38
N SER A 819 -1.79 10.50 8.38
CA SER A 819 -1.68 11.39 7.23
C SER A 819 -0.89 12.63 7.60
N VAL A 820 0.12 12.97 6.80
CA VAL A 820 0.93 14.18 6.95
C VAL A 820 0.70 15.08 5.74
N SER A 821 0.34 16.34 5.98
CA SER A 821 0.22 17.35 4.93
C SER A 821 1.20 18.50 5.13
N THR A 822 1.84 18.98 4.08
CA THR A 822 2.79 20.10 4.13
C THR A 822 2.82 20.90 2.83
N LEU A 823 3.38 22.12 2.85
CA LEU A 823 3.64 22.90 1.64
C LEU A 823 4.94 22.48 0.97
N ASP A 824 4.97 22.56 -0.35
CA ASP A 824 6.19 22.55 -1.17
C ASP A 824 6.65 23.99 -1.51
N ASN A 825 7.87 24.14 -2.06
CA ASN A 825 8.44 25.43 -2.50
C ASN A 825 7.73 26.13 -3.65
N ASN A 826 6.95 25.40 -4.44
CA ASN A 826 6.16 25.99 -5.52
C ASN A 826 4.83 26.53 -5.00
N GLY A 827 4.49 26.28 -3.73
CA GLY A 827 3.22 26.63 -3.12
C GLY A 827 2.14 25.57 -3.35
N GLY A 828 2.51 24.34 -3.69
CA GLY A 828 1.64 23.17 -3.71
C GLY A 828 1.45 22.58 -2.30
N THR A 829 0.35 21.84 -2.11
CA THR A 829 0.11 21.09 -0.86
C THR A 829 0.31 19.61 -1.12
N MET A 830 1.24 19.01 -0.37
CA MET A 830 1.56 17.59 -0.36
C MET A 830 0.73 16.86 0.70
N LEU A 831 0.40 15.60 0.43
CA LEU A 831 -0.21 14.66 1.37
C LEU A 831 0.55 13.33 1.32
N THR A 832 0.93 12.82 2.49
CA THR A 832 1.62 11.54 2.66
C THR A 832 0.84 10.66 3.63
N GLU A 833 0.60 9.40 3.28
CA GLU A 833 -0.04 8.41 4.17
C GLU A 833 1.01 7.41 4.70
N LEU A 834 0.98 7.14 6.00
CA LEU A 834 1.98 6.34 6.72
C LEU A 834 1.36 5.32 7.67
N LEU A 835 2.06 4.21 7.88
CA LEU A 835 1.83 3.29 8.99
C LEU A 835 2.46 3.82 10.29
N VAL A 836 2.03 3.27 11.43
CA VAL A 836 2.51 3.67 12.77
C VAL A 836 4.02 3.55 12.96
N ASP A 837 4.70 2.69 12.19
CA ASP A 837 6.17 2.53 12.25
C ASP A 837 6.93 3.55 11.38
N GLY A 838 6.22 4.46 10.72
CA GLY A 838 6.78 5.46 9.82
C GLY A 838 6.94 5.00 8.37
N THR A 839 6.46 3.80 8.01
CA THR A 839 6.46 3.34 6.62
C THR A 839 5.53 4.21 5.79
N VAL A 840 6.09 4.98 4.86
CA VAL A 840 5.34 5.74 3.84
C VAL A 840 4.70 4.77 2.87
N LEU A 841 3.38 4.81 2.77
CA LEU A 841 2.60 4.00 1.83
C LEU A 841 2.47 4.71 0.48
N GLY A 842 2.26 6.02 0.50
CA GLY A 842 2.13 6.85 -0.69
C GLY A 842 2.22 8.34 -0.36
N GLU A 843 2.56 9.11 -1.38
CA GLU A 843 2.68 10.57 -1.33
C GLU A 843 2.13 11.14 -2.64
N ASP A 844 1.35 12.21 -2.56
CA ASP A 844 0.80 12.90 -3.73
C ASP A 844 0.68 14.42 -3.48
N GLN A 845 0.77 15.19 -4.56
CA GLN A 845 0.47 16.61 -4.53
C GLN A 845 -1.04 16.81 -4.75
N VAL A 846 -1.76 17.06 -3.65
CA VAL A 846 -3.23 17.08 -3.66
C VAL A 846 -3.83 18.43 -4.00
N ILE A 847 -3.10 19.53 -3.80
CA ILE A 847 -3.51 20.87 -4.25
C ILE A 847 -2.33 21.51 -4.99
N GLY A 848 -2.54 21.78 -6.28
CA GLY A 848 -1.57 22.45 -7.15
C GLY A 848 -1.24 23.88 -6.70
N PRO A 849 -0.06 24.44 -7.02
CA PRO A 849 0.22 25.84 -6.79
C PRO A 849 -0.71 26.71 -7.63
N THR A 850 -1.40 27.63 -6.97
CA THR A 850 -2.36 28.54 -7.62
C THR A 850 -1.87 29.97 -7.48
N GLY A 851 -1.72 30.67 -8.61
CA GLY A 851 -1.36 32.10 -8.65
C GLY A 851 0.12 32.40 -8.41
N SER A 852 0.43 33.65 -8.04
CA SER A 852 1.81 34.14 -7.90
C SER A 852 2.40 33.97 -6.49
N LEU A 853 1.55 33.72 -5.48
CA LEU A 853 1.98 33.51 -4.10
C LEU A 853 1.79 32.05 -3.66
N GLY A 854 0.92 31.28 -4.33
CA GLY A 854 0.73 29.86 -4.06
C GLY A 854 -0.27 29.59 -2.95
N ASN A 855 -0.25 28.36 -2.40
CA ASN A 855 -1.08 27.98 -1.26
C ASN A 855 -0.40 28.29 0.08
N PHE A 856 -1.22 28.55 1.09
CA PHE A 856 -0.82 28.86 2.46
C PHE A 856 -1.67 28.09 3.47
N ASN A 857 -1.11 27.86 4.65
CA ASN A 857 -1.77 27.21 5.79
C ASN A 857 -2.49 25.90 5.40
N PRO A 858 -1.83 24.93 4.74
CA PRO A 858 -2.48 23.69 4.41
C PRO A 858 -2.82 22.94 5.69
N ASN A 859 -3.98 22.31 5.69
CA ASN A 859 -4.41 21.46 6.77
C ASN A 859 -5.07 20.19 6.23
N SER A 860 -4.89 19.10 6.95
CA SER A 860 -5.55 17.84 6.66
C SER A 860 -6.58 17.53 7.74
N TYR A 861 -7.65 16.84 7.36
CA TYR A 861 -8.74 16.45 8.24
C TYR A 861 -9.18 15.04 7.93
N VAL A 862 -9.77 14.40 8.93
CA VAL A 862 -10.18 13.00 8.85
C VAL A 862 -11.66 12.93 8.48
N GLY A 863 -11.98 12.18 7.43
CA GLY A 863 -13.34 11.83 7.03
C GLY A 863 -13.52 10.32 6.86
N PRO A 864 -14.78 9.84 6.82
CA PRO A 864 -15.09 8.43 6.59
C PRO A 864 -14.64 7.94 5.21
N GLN A 865 -14.55 8.85 4.23
CA GLN A 865 -14.15 8.53 2.86
C GLN A 865 -12.65 8.68 2.59
N GLY A 866 -11.85 9.18 3.55
CA GLY A 866 -10.42 9.42 3.38
C GLY A 866 -9.92 10.66 4.10
N THR A 867 -8.81 11.22 3.62
CA THR A 867 -8.20 12.43 4.17
C THR A 867 -8.64 13.63 3.33
N ILE A 868 -9.24 14.62 3.97
CA ILE A 868 -9.56 15.91 3.34
C ILE A 868 -8.35 16.80 3.49
N VAL A 869 -7.95 17.49 2.42
CA VAL A 869 -6.91 18.51 2.48
C VAL A 869 -7.49 19.83 2.03
N ALA A 870 -7.26 20.88 2.83
CA ALA A 870 -7.67 22.23 2.50
C ALA A 870 -6.49 23.20 2.64
N ALA A 871 -6.43 24.20 1.78
CA ALA A 871 -5.41 25.25 1.84
C ALA A 871 -5.98 26.60 1.39
N SER A 872 -5.36 27.68 1.86
CA SER A 872 -5.68 29.05 1.44
C SER A 872 -4.91 29.39 0.17
N THR A 873 -5.60 29.69 -0.92
CA THR A 873 -5.07 30.11 -2.22
C THR A 873 -4.83 31.63 -2.24
N ASP A 874 -3.57 32.06 -2.41
CA ASP A 874 -3.14 33.47 -2.51
C ASP A 874 -3.69 34.40 -1.40
N PHE A 875 -3.97 33.86 -0.20
CA PHE A 875 -4.65 34.57 0.91
C PHE A 875 -6.04 35.13 0.56
N ALA A 876 -6.66 34.67 -0.52
CA ALA A 876 -7.88 35.24 -1.07
C ALA A 876 -9.08 34.28 -0.98
N SER A 877 -8.85 32.98 -1.16
CA SER A 877 -9.90 31.96 -1.18
C SER A 877 -9.41 30.66 -0.56
N THR A 878 -10.34 29.84 -0.05
CA THR A 878 -10.01 28.50 0.43
C THR A 878 -10.33 27.45 -0.65
N SER A 879 -9.40 26.52 -0.85
CA SER A 879 -9.54 25.37 -1.75
C SER A 879 -9.46 24.09 -0.92
N ALA A 880 -10.35 23.13 -1.16
CA ALA A 880 -10.36 21.84 -0.48
C ALA A 880 -10.58 20.69 -1.46
N THR A 881 -9.93 19.57 -1.20
CA THR A 881 -10.12 18.33 -1.94
C THR A 881 -10.20 17.16 -0.98
N MET A 882 -11.05 16.19 -1.31
CA MET A 882 -11.08 14.89 -0.68
C MET A 882 -10.14 13.97 -1.43
N ASN A 883 -9.04 13.59 -0.76
CA ASN A 883 -8.26 12.46 -1.19
C ASN A 883 -8.87 11.21 -0.53
N ARG A 884 -9.72 10.50 -1.28
CA ARG A 884 -10.04 9.11 -0.93
C ARG A 884 -8.70 8.40 -0.90
N SER A 885 -8.33 7.79 0.24
CA SER A 885 -7.00 7.21 0.48
C SER A 885 -6.37 6.72 -0.82
N LEU A 886 -5.06 6.95 -1.00
CA LEU A 886 -4.33 6.53 -2.20
C LEU A 886 -4.51 5.01 -2.52
N PHE A 887 -5.13 4.26 -1.59
CA PHE A 887 -5.46 2.85 -1.59
C PHE A 887 -6.98 2.52 -1.65
N ALA A 888 -7.86 3.45 -2.04
CA ALA A 888 -9.32 3.31 -2.00
C ALA A 888 -9.94 2.18 -2.88
N ASN A 889 -9.12 1.37 -3.57
CA ASN A 889 -9.55 0.16 -4.28
C ASN A 889 -9.38 -1.15 -3.48
N LEU A 890 -9.03 -1.10 -2.20
CA LEU A 890 -9.24 -2.23 -1.30
C LEU A 890 -10.69 -2.21 -0.82
N GLY A 891 -11.60 -2.76 -1.64
CA GLY A 891 -12.98 -2.97 -1.21
C GLY A 891 -13.07 -3.88 0.03
N PRO A 892 -14.22 -3.91 0.74
CA PRO A 892 -14.37 -4.66 1.99
C PRO A 892 -14.21 -6.20 1.87
N GLU A 893 -14.07 -6.75 0.66
CA GLU A 893 -14.05 -8.20 0.42
C GLU A 893 -12.69 -8.81 0.05
N SER A 894 -11.57 -8.08 0.05
CA SER A 894 -10.24 -8.67 -0.24
C SER A 894 -9.29 -8.71 0.96
N GLN A 895 -9.80 -9.00 2.16
CA GLN A 895 -9.00 -9.18 3.38
C GLN A 895 -9.11 -10.62 3.89
N GLY A 896 -8.03 -11.39 3.74
CA GLY A 896 -7.91 -12.74 4.29
C GLY A 896 -6.46 -13.19 4.40
N GLY A 897 -5.73 -12.71 5.42
CA GLY A 897 -4.32 -13.07 5.60
C GLY A 897 -3.56 -12.57 6.85
N SER A 898 -4.24 -12.36 7.99
CA SER A 898 -3.73 -12.31 9.38
C SER A 898 -2.41 -11.56 9.69
N GLY A 899 -2.41 -10.24 9.52
CA GLY A 899 -2.03 -9.33 10.59
C GLY A 899 -3.33 -8.82 11.24
N THR A 900 -3.43 -8.83 12.58
CA THR A 900 -4.62 -8.37 13.29
C THR A 900 -4.78 -6.86 13.14
N VAL A 901 -5.51 -6.46 12.11
CA VAL A 901 -6.21 -5.18 12.07
C VAL A 901 -7.51 -5.38 12.84
N TYR A 902 -7.69 -4.65 13.94
CA TYR A 902 -9.03 -4.53 14.51
C TYR A 902 -9.93 -3.84 13.48
N PRO A 903 -11.17 -4.31 13.27
CA PRO A 903 -12.10 -3.62 12.38
C PRO A 903 -12.37 -2.21 12.92
N PRO A 904 -12.75 -1.25 12.05
CA PRO A 904 -13.06 0.12 12.44
C PRO A 904 -14.07 0.13 13.59
N GLY A 905 -13.65 0.62 14.75
CA GLY A 905 -14.56 1.04 15.80
C GLY A 905 -15.38 2.20 15.26
N THR A 906 -16.69 2.00 15.17
CA THR A 906 -17.68 3.04 14.92
C THR A 906 -17.40 4.28 15.79
N PRO A 907 -17.43 5.50 15.24
CA PRO A 907 -17.75 6.69 16.04
C PRO A 907 -19.15 6.50 16.64
N PRO A 908 -19.50 7.23 17.70
CA PRO A 908 -20.55 6.83 18.63
C PRO A 908 -21.94 6.93 18.01
N THR A 909 -22.41 5.82 17.46
CA THR A 909 -23.46 4.99 18.04
C THR A 909 -23.55 3.76 17.16
N PRO A 910 -23.31 2.55 17.68
CA PRO A 910 -23.57 1.34 16.92
C PRO A 910 -25.04 1.32 16.53
N VAL A 911 -25.36 1.12 15.25
CA VAL A 911 -26.57 0.38 14.91
C VAL A 911 -26.38 -0.98 15.52
N ASP A 912 -26.90 -1.12 16.73
CA ASP A 912 -26.89 -2.32 17.52
C ASP A 912 -27.40 -3.46 16.61
N THR A 913 -26.52 -4.37 16.16
CA THR A 913 -26.93 -5.57 15.41
C THR A 913 -27.76 -6.49 16.30
N THR A 914 -27.69 -6.26 17.61
CA THR A 914 -28.60 -6.80 18.60
C THR A 914 -30.00 -6.18 18.49
N VAL A 915 -30.20 -4.98 17.91
CA VAL A 915 -31.53 -4.45 17.50
C VAL A 915 -32.09 -5.18 16.31
N LEU A 916 -31.33 -5.54 15.27
CA LEU A 916 -31.90 -6.31 14.14
C LEU A 916 -32.32 -7.72 14.60
N GLY A 917 -31.47 -8.40 15.37
CA GLY A 917 -31.78 -9.69 15.98
C GLY A 917 -32.95 -9.62 16.97
N LYS A 918 -32.98 -8.62 17.86
CA LYS A 918 -34.12 -8.35 18.76
C LYS A 918 -35.37 -7.96 17.99
N LEU A 919 -35.27 -7.17 16.91
CA LEU A 919 -36.41 -6.73 16.10
C LEU A 919 -37.01 -7.92 15.35
N ILE A 920 -36.19 -8.78 14.74
CA ILE A 920 -36.65 -10.03 14.09
C ILE A 920 -37.28 -10.97 15.11
N SER A 921 -36.64 -11.17 16.28
CA SER A 921 -37.20 -11.99 17.36
C SER A 921 -38.50 -11.40 17.92
N GLN A 922 -38.58 -10.08 18.09
CA GLN A 922 -39.77 -9.36 18.59
C GLN A 922 -40.89 -9.37 17.56
N ILE A 923 -40.61 -9.20 16.27
CA ILE A 923 -41.58 -9.33 15.17
C ILE A 923 -42.11 -10.76 15.11
N TYR A 924 -41.24 -11.77 15.23
CA TYR A 924 -41.65 -13.18 15.23
C TYR A 924 -42.56 -13.50 16.43
N LEU A 925 -42.17 -13.11 17.66
CA LEU A 925 -42.98 -13.30 18.87
C LEU A 925 -44.31 -12.52 18.82
N TRP A 926 -44.31 -11.28 18.31
CA TRP A 926 -45.54 -10.52 18.09
C TRP A 926 -46.45 -11.17 17.04
N SER A 927 -45.89 -11.67 15.94
CA SER A 927 -46.65 -12.33 14.89
C SER A 927 -47.32 -13.62 15.38
N LEU A 928 -46.65 -14.39 16.25
CA LEU A 928 -47.22 -15.56 16.91
C LEU A 928 -48.37 -15.17 17.86
N GLY A 929 -48.19 -14.11 18.65
CA GLY A 929 -49.23 -13.58 19.55
C GLY A 929 -50.47 -13.10 18.80
N VAL A 930 -50.29 -12.31 17.74
CA VAL A 930 -51.39 -11.82 16.89
C VAL A 930 -52.10 -12.97 16.19
N SER A 931 -51.36 -13.96 15.69
CA SER A 931 -51.96 -15.12 15.01
C SER A 931 -52.79 -15.99 15.96
N ALA A 932 -52.33 -16.19 17.20
CA ALA A 932 -53.09 -16.92 18.22
C ALA A 932 -54.39 -16.18 18.61
N LEU A 933 -54.34 -14.85 18.74
CA LEU A 933 -55.52 -14.02 19.01
C LEU A 933 -56.52 -14.05 17.84
N LEU A 934 -56.04 -14.00 16.60
CA LEU A 934 -56.89 -14.14 15.42
C LEU A 934 -57.54 -15.53 15.35
N ALA A 935 -56.79 -16.59 15.63
CA ALA A 935 -57.34 -17.94 15.69
C ALA A 935 -58.44 -18.05 16.77
N MET A 936 -58.21 -17.49 17.96
CA MET A 936 -59.22 -17.42 19.02
C MET A 936 -60.47 -16.65 18.59
N LEU A 937 -60.30 -15.48 17.97
CA LEU A 937 -61.41 -14.67 17.47
C LEU A 937 -62.22 -15.42 16.42
N MET A 938 -61.57 -16.06 15.47
CA MET A 938 -62.23 -16.84 14.41
C MET A 938 -62.99 -18.04 14.97
N MET A 939 -62.47 -18.69 16.02
CA MET A 939 -63.19 -19.73 16.74
C MET A 939 -64.43 -19.20 17.46
N VAL A 940 -64.35 -18.03 18.11
CA VAL A 940 -65.50 -17.40 18.78
C VAL A 940 -66.56 -16.96 17.78
N LEU A 941 -66.16 -16.30 16.68
CA LEU A 941 -67.07 -15.88 15.61
C LEU A 941 -67.73 -17.09 14.92
N GLY A 942 -66.94 -18.13 14.65
CA GLY A 942 -67.47 -19.37 14.09
C GLY A 942 -68.45 -20.06 15.03
N GLY A 943 -68.13 -20.14 16.33
CA GLY A 943 -69.02 -20.69 17.36
C GLY A 943 -70.31 -19.88 17.49
N TYR A 944 -70.21 -18.55 17.51
CA TYR A 944 -71.37 -17.66 17.55
C TYR A 944 -72.27 -17.84 16.31
N LEU A 945 -71.70 -17.92 15.11
CA LEU A 945 -72.46 -18.14 13.88
C LEU A 945 -73.17 -19.50 13.88
N VAL A 946 -72.55 -20.55 14.41
CA VAL A 946 -73.20 -21.86 14.55
C VAL A 946 -74.33 -21.82 15.59
N MET A 947 -74.13 -21.15 16.72
CA MET A 947 -75.12 -21.04 17.79
C MET A 947 -76.33 -20.18 17.39
N THR A 948 -76.11 -19.15 16.57
CA THR A 948 -77.16 -18.21 16.12
C THR A 948 -77.77 -18.56 14.77
N ALA A 949 -77.32 -19.64 14.11
CA ALA A 949 -77.78 -20.02 12.78
C ALA A 949 -79.30 -20.28 12.68
N ALA A 950 -79.99 -20.62 13.79
CA ALA A 950 -81.45 -20.80 13.83
C ALA A 950 -82.06 -21.63 12.68
N GLY A 951 -81.31 -22.62 12.17
CA GLY A 951 -81.71 -23.47 11.03
C GLY A 951 -81.21 -23.03 9.64
N ASN A 952 -80.48 -21.91 9.52
CA ASN A 952 -79.83 -21.46 8.30
C ASN A 952 -78.56 -22.29 8.01
N ALA A 953 -78.64 -23.16 7.01
CA ALA A 953 -77.55 -24.04 6.61
C ALA A 953 -76.30 -23.30 6.11
N GLU A 954 -76.47 -22.16 5.42
CA GLU A 954 -75.35 -21.36 4.92
C GLU A 954 -74.57 -20.71 6.06
N GLN A 955 -75.28 -20.16 7.04
CA GLN A 955 -74.67 -19.53 8.22
C GLN A 955 -73.95 -20.56 9.10
N SER A 956 -74.53 -21.77 9.25
CA SER A 956 -73.87 -22.88 9.94
C SER A 956 -72.61 -23.36 9.20
N SER A 957 -72.63 -23.40 7.86
CA SER A 957 -71.47 -23.75 7.04
C SER A 957 -70.34 -22.73 7.20
N LYS A 958 -70.64 -21.43 7.08
CA LYS A 958 -69.68 -20.34 7.30
C LYS A 958 -69.06 -20.37 8.70
N GLY A 959 -69.87 -20.67 9.72
CA GLY A 959 -69.35 -20.81 11.09
C GLY A 959 -68.36 -21.97 11.24
N LYS A 960 -68.61 -23.11 10.58
CA LYS A 960 -67.67 -24.24 10.54
C LYS A 960 -66.39 -23.92 9.76
N GLU A 961 -66.49 -23.18 8.66
CA GLU A 961 -65.33 -22.73 7.88
C GLU A 961 -64.40 -21.86 8.73
N PHE A 962 -64.91 -20.88 9.47
CA PHE A 962 -64.09 -20.06 10.37
C PHE A 962 -63.37 -20.88 11.44
N ILE A 963 -64.04 -21.90 12.01
CA ILE A 963 -63.42 -22.81 12.97
C ILE A 963 -62.32 -23.65 12.30
N TRP A 964 -62.58 -24.22 11.12
CA TRP A 964 -61.61 -25.04 10.39
C TRP A 964 -60.40 -24.23 9.91
N SER A 965 -60.61 -23.01 9.43
CA SER A 965 -59.53 -22.10 9.04
C SER A 965 -58.63 -21.74 10.22
N ALA A 966 -59.21 -21.51 11.41
CA ALA A 966 -58.43 -21.27 12.63
C ALA A 966 -57.59 -22.50 13.04
N ILE A 967 -58.17 -23.70 12.98
CA ILE A 967 -57.47 -24.96 13.30
C ILE A 967 -56.33 -25.23 12.32
N ILE A 968 -56.57 -25.05 11.01
CA ILE A 968 -55.54 -25.23 9.98
C ILE A 968 -54.43 -24.19 10.17
N GLY A 969 -54.77 -22.93 10.43
CA GLY A 969 -53.80 -21.87 10.70
C GLY A 969 -52.91 -22.17 11.91
N MET A 970 -53.48 -22.62 13.04
CA MET A 970 -52.70 -23.06 14.20
C MET A 970 -51.86 -24.29 13.88
N GLY A 971 -52.38 -25.24 13.11
CA GLY A 971 -51.66 -26.42 12.65
C GLY A 971 -50.43 -26.06 11.82
N LEU A 972 -50.54 -25.08 10.93
CA LEU A 972 -49.42 -24.58 10.12
C LEU A 972 -48.36 -23.87 10.98
N LEU A 973 -48.78 -23.05 11.94
CA LEU A 973 -47.85 -22.40 12.88
C LEU A 973 -47.08 -23.41 13.72
N PHE A 974 -47.78 -24.42 14.25
CA PHE A 974 -47.14 -25.49 15.02
C PHE A 974 -46.24 -26.37 14.17
N ALA A 975 -46.67 -26.71 12.94
CA ALA A 975 -45.86 -27.45 11.99
C ALA A 975 -44.60 -26.68 11.58
N SER A 976 -44.70 -25.36 11.39
CA SER A 976 -43.55 -24.49 11.10
C SER A 976 -42.54 -24.51 12.26
N TYR A 977 -43.01 -24.35 13.50
CA TYR A 977 -42.15 -24.49 14.68
C TYR A 977 -41.49 -25.87 14.75
N LEU A 978 -42.24 -26.96 14.51
CA LEU A 978 -41.70 -28.31 14.52
C LEU A 978 -40.67 -28.53 13.42
N ILE A 979 -40.91 -28.05 12.20
CA ILE A 979 -39.98 -28.17 11.08
C ILE A 979 -38.69 -27.44 11.41
N LEU A 980 -38.77 -26.18 11.89
CA LEU A 980 -37.59 -25.39 12.26
C LEU A 980 -36.82 -26.05 13.41
N ASN A 981 -37.51 -26.47 14.47
CA ASN A 981 -36.91 -27.14 15.62
C ASN A 981 -36.31 -28.51 15.28
N THR A 982 -36.84 -29.20 14.27
CA THR A 982 -36.32 -30.50 13.81
C THR A 982 -35.11 -30.34 12.90
N ILE A 983 -35.10 -29.30 12.06
CA ILE A 983 -33.96 -28.97 11.19
C ILE A 983 -32.78 -28.48 12.03
N ASN A 984 -33.03 -27.49 12.89
CA ASN A 984 -32.05 -26.99 13.84
C ASN A 984 -32.78 -26.32 15.04
N PRO A 985 -32.66 -26.86 16.26
CA PRO A 985 -33.29 -26.26 17.45
C PRO A 985 -32.81 -24.83 17.75
N ASP A 986 -31.63 -24.42 17.26
CA ASP A 986 -31.11 -23.06 17.41
C ASP A 986 -31.92 -22.02 16.61
N LEU A 987 -32.67 -22.45 15.58
CA LEU A 987 -33.56 -21.57 14.81
C LEU A 987 -34.82 -21.15 15.59
N VAL A 988 -35.11 -21.82 16.72
CA VAL A 988 -36.26 -21.52 17.58
C VAL A 988 -35.85 -21.22 19.03
N ASN A 989 -34.55 -21.25 19.33
CA ASN A 989 -33.98 -21.01 20.65
C ASN A 989 -33.24 -19.65 20.64
N PHE A 990 -33.91 -18.58 21.09
CA PHE A 990 -33.42 -17.20 20.94
C PHE A 990 -32.50 -16.75 22.10
N ASP A 991 -31.58 -17.62 22.52
CA ASP A 991 -30.46 -17.24 23.38
C ASP A 991 -29.22 -17.01 22.49
N LEU A 992 -28.94 -15.75 22.17
CA LEU A 992 -27.88 -15.37 21.22
C LEU A 992 -26.47 -15.46 21.80
N THR A 993 -26.29 -16.11 22.96
CA THR A 993 -24.94 -16.40 23.48
C THR A 993 -24.20 -17.45 22.66
N SER A 994 -24.87 -18.19 21.78
CA SER A 994 -24.29 -19.27 20.97
C SER A 994 -24.07 -18.96 19.48
N ILE A 995 -24.55 -17.85 18.91
CA ILE A 995 -24.36 -17.52 17.48
C ILE A 995 -23.01 -16.80 17.22
N ASN A 996 -21.94 -17.25 17.87
CA ASN A 996 -20.57 -16.85 17.53
C ASN A 996 -19.80 -17.97 16.79
N ARG A 997 -20.51 -18.98 16.27
CA ARG A 997 -19.89 -20.12 15.60
C ARG A 997 -20.75 -20.69 14.47
N LEU A 998 -20.94 -19.96 13.38
CA LEU A 998 -21.20 -20.57 12.07
C LEU A 998 -20.72 -19.61 10.96
N ASP A 999 -19.40 -19.46 10.81
CA ASP A 999 -18.79 -19.08 9.53
C ASP A 999 -18.14 -20.34 8.96
N GLY A 1000 -18.67 -20.78 7.82
CA GLY A 1000 -18.06 -21.76 6.93
C GLY A 1000 -17.67 -21.09 5.63
#